data_AF-A0A9D1V5P5-F1
#
_entry.id   AF-A0A9D1V5P5-F1
#
_cell.length_a   1.000
_cell.length_b   1.000
_cell.length_c   1.000
_cell.angle_alpha   90.00
_cell.angle_beta   90.00
_cell.angle_gamma   90.00
#
_symmetry.space_group_name_H-M   'P 1'
#
loop_
_entity.id
_entity.type
_entity.pdbx_description
1 polymer ?
#
loop_
_entity_poly.entity_id
_entity_poly.type
_entity_poly.pdbx_seq_one_letter_code
_entity_poly.pdbx_strand_id
1 'polypeptide(L)'
;MKKQQWMSLLLAAAMAVSVLPAGAFAEEADEAAGGTQAAVVSQQEQTAPSTTEVQPAGTVSDEVDPEANIGGESYDTLEAAVAAARKAQGAATITLNRDVVLESKLVLDAAGLTLDLNGKTVSAGPGFESSDGQPHLVDITAANVTVKNGTIKTGAENRHGVNVYRAANTVLEGLTIDHTAAVTGAPLVVNGSDVTVRGQLNILTSGQSWYGVNLDSTDAAVSARLTIADNAAVKFGGAMPGTPLGIAVQTSQGAAVTLCFGANSALDCQPGMIPVGAAEGTTVQDPENAGLQANGDGTYTAKEEPGDGGETGAVALVNGEACADLQAAVEKITELAQAGTAVTVVLQQDVNVGKGLTISEGWNVTLDLNGKAVTTEYNSGNEKSAYAVSNYGTFTLKDAAGGGKITARGVQNKKNGTMYMQGGEIVACDKNGGAAIWNEAELTMTGGTLRSSYVGTPNDTYGAGCLNNSGTALVTGGSFEGANRRTYAIISTGTLTIRPAEGTPVTVNGAHGALAVDSGTAEVYGGSYASSDYYGLYVSNDGMGADPEKAAVTIYDGTFTGKTYAVWIGSDYNDPVNSTLEIRGGRFNKPLNAQDNTREGAIRVMGGTFMDKENAGKFLAEGYELTDNKDGTWTAGAVRSVAMVNGVGYPTLVAAVAAVTGSETKAGTVTLLEDAQGGGIGLFNADGAVGVDLTIDLGGHTYTCVGPAVGSSGTESQAFHLEKGNKVTVKNGTVAISEENNGVQMMFQNYGGLTLQDLSLKGARNTQYIISCNYGDTVLTNVNIDGTHANLVALDVMHWLGTTYEDKAPTVTVNNTKANTINGKLDVYCYGAGAESCTAKPTLSITGGTFSNDPSAYVADGYVVSGNETEGYTVSKYVAPTPTPDHGQGGGSQATPAPTATPAPVPTATPAPTATARPRPTATPAPSETPVVTDGTVTASTKTDAVVENATAVAAIENEQLAEAVEAALSDAEAAGAAPVVQVEVSRTEGAEAVEVTLPADALTTLAAREDAELVVTSDVARVAFDSAALTAIMQQAEQEIVLSVSPVAPAQLNEAQAAAADGFPVVELTLRSGDTVISDFSAGTATVTLPYALADGQQAEGVVVWYVDDNGGTTPCDTSYNEAEGLVTFTTPHFSKYAIAYDETLVPAAPEEQPVISVPDPEADKGGLPVLPMAIGAIAVVLIVLAVVLRLLFKRRDDGQGY
;
A
#
# COMPACT_ATOMS: atom_id res chain seq x y z
N MET A 1 -9.72 53.60 7.09
CA MET A 1 -11.03 53.48 6.39
C MET A 1 -10.80 53.50 4.88
N LYS A 2 -11.62 52.76 4.11
CA LYS A 2 -12.04 52.89 2.69
C LYS A 2 -11.38 54.01 1.84
N LYS A 3 -11.03 53.83 0.55
CA LYS A 3 -11.27 52.71 -0.42
C LYS A 3 -10.29 52.79 -1.63
N GLN A 4 -10.45 51.89 -2.61
CA GLN A 4 -9.62 51.71 -3.83
C GLN A 4 -9.61 52.90 -4.82
N GLN A 5 -8.68 52.81 -5.81
CA GLN A 5 -8.45 53.70 -6.98
C GLN A 5 -7.79 55.05 -6.60
N TRP A 6 -6.72 55.50 -7.26
CA TRP A 6 -6.58 55.66 -8.72
C TRP A 6 -5.17 55.37 -9.31
N MET A 7 -5.11 55.37 -10.64
CA MET A 7 -3.91 55.14 -11.47
C MET A 7 -3.03 56.39 -11.67
N SER A 8 -1.77 56.16 -12.02
CA SER A 8 -0.91 56.98 -12.88
C SER A 8 -0.70 58.47 -12.57
N LEU A 9 0.48 58.83 -12.06
CA LEU A 9 1.42 59.69 -12.80
C LEU A 9 2.84 59.69 -12.20
N LEU A 10 3.82 59.23 -12.97
CA LEU A 10 5.23 59.64 -12.81
C LEU A 10 5.93 59.53 -14.17
N LEU A 11 5.88 60.61 -14.95
CA LEU A 11 6.43 60.72 -16.30
C LEU A 11 7.12 62.07 -16.47
N ALA A 12 8.18 62.08 -17.28
CA ALA A 12 8.82 63.24 -17.92
C ALA A 12 9.68 64.21 -17.06
N ALA A 13 10.99 63.92 -17.05
CA ALA A 13 12.04 64.85 -17.48
C ALA A 13 13.10 64.01 -18.24
N ALA A 14 13.23 64.06 -19.57
CA ALA A 14 13.85 65.11 -20.42
C ALA A 14 15.38 65.17 -20.30
N MET A 15 16.23 65.24 -21.34
CA MET A 15 16.15 65.21 -22.84
C MET A 15 17.62 65.06 -23.37
N ALA A 16 18.02 64.72 -24.60
CA ALA A 16 17.46 64.12 -25.84
C ALA A 16 18.65 63.89 -26.85
N VAL A 17 18.41 63.73 -28.17
CA VAL A 17 19.41 63.77 -29.30
C VAL A 17 20.30 62.48 -29.43
N SER A 18 20.58 61.84 -30.59
CA SER A 18 20.33 62.09 -32.04
C SER A 18 20.35 60.83 -32.96
N VAL A 19 19.42 60.80 -33.95
CA VAL A 19 19.61 60.52 -35.42
C VAL A 19 20.01 59.11 -35.96
N LEU A 20 19.06 58.47 -36.68
CA LEU A 20 19.02 57.92 -38.08
C LEU A 20 20.33 57.50 -38.83
N PRO A 21 20.30 56.59 -39.85
CA PRO A 21 19.21 56.37 -40.84
C PRO A 21 18.86 54.91 -41.22
N ALA A 22 18.06 54.72 -42.28
CA ALA A 22 17.49 53.46 -42.77
C ALA A 22 17.45 53.36 -44.33
N GLY A 23 16.98 52.22 -44.88
CA GLY A 23 16.69 51.98 -46.32
C GLY A 23 17.20 50.60 -46.80
N ALA A 24 16.61 49.91 -47.79
CA ALA A 24 15.43 50.19 -48.65
C ALA A 24 14.85 48.82 -49.17
N PHE A 25 13.53 48.61 -49.29
CA PHE A 25 12.64 48.75 -50.47
C PHE A 25 13.13 48.02 -51.76
N ALA A 26 12.32 47.34 -52.60
CA ALA A 26 10.88 46.92 -52.59
C ALA A 26 10.66 45.89 -53.76
N GLU A 27 9.54 45.68 -54.49
CA GLU A 27 8.19 46.30 -54.65
C GLU A 27 7.24 45.36 -55.46
N GLU A 28 5.92 45.32 -55.15
CA GLU A 28 4.71 45.15 -56.03
C GLU A 28 4.55 44.04 -57.13
N ALA A 29 3.36 43.65 -57.65
CA ALA A 29 1.92 43.72 -57.25
C ALA A 29 0.99 42.90 -58.23
N ASP A 30 -0.33 42.88 -57.95
CA ASP A 30 -1.51 42.75 -58.87
C ASP A 30 -1.81 41.45 -59.68
N GLU A 31 -3.08 41.15 -60.08
CA GLU A 31 -4.43 41.38 -59.51
C GLU A 31 -5.51 40.54 -60.28
N ALA A 32 -6.76 40.45 -59.76
CA ALA A 32 -8.05 40.19 -60.45
C ALA A 32 -8.26 38.83 -61.19
N ALA A 33 -9.48 38.34 -61.52
CA ALA A 33 -10.88 38.45 -61.05
C ALA A 33 -11.74 37.40 -61.83
N GLY A 34 -12.99 37.00 -61.52
CA GLY A 34 -13.92 37.30 -60.43
C GLY A 34 -15.39 37.29 -60.90
N GLY A 35 -16.28 36.42 -60.37
CA GLY A 35 -17.71 36.36 -60.79
C GLY A 35 -18.59 35.33 -60.04
N THR A 36 -19.89 35.60 -59.89
CA THR A 36 -20.83 34.86 -59.01
C THR A 36 -22.24 34.67 -59.60
N GLN A 37 -22.94 33.56 -59.28
CA GLN A 37 -24.27 33.55 -58.62
C GLN A 37 -24.93 32.16 -58.45
N ALA A 38 -25.88 32.12 -57.51
CA ALA A 38 -26.62 31.02 -56.85
C ALA A 38 -27.56 30.14 -57.76
N ALA A 39 -28.29 29.11 -57.30
CA ALA A 39 -28.70 28.77 -55.92
C ALA A 39 -29.05 27.27 -55.62
N VAL A 40 -28.55 26.78 -54.48
CA VAL A 40 -29.19 25.96 -53.41
C VAL A 40 -30.43 25.09 -53.69
N VAL A 41 -30.30 23.77 -53.47
CA VAL A 41 -31.01 22.96 -52.43
C VAL A 41 -30.01 21.93 -51.86
N SER A 42 -30.17 21.46 -50.62
CA SER A 42 -29.09 20.91 -49.76
C SER A 42 -29.15 19.40 -49.42
N GLN A 43 -27.99 18.73 -49.42
CA GLN A 43 -27.60 17.59 -48.55
C GLN A 43 -26.05 17.50 -48.44
N GLN A 44 -25.57 16.58 -47.57
CA GLN A 44 -24.22 15.98 -47.45
C GLN A 44 -23.12 16.62 -46.55
N GLU A 45 -22.50 15.70 -45.79
CA GLU A 45 -21.08 15.48 -45.42
C GLU A 45 -20.05 16.63 -45.27
N GLN A 46 -19.48 16.69 -44.06
CA GLN A 46 -18.08 16.32 -43.75
C GLN A 46 -16.94 16.80 -44.69
N THR A 47 -16.10 17.74 -44.21
CA THR A 47 -14.62 17.57 -44.02
C THR A 47 -13.94 18.89 -43.58
N ALA A 48 -12.90 18.77 -42.73
CA ALA A 48 -11.80 19.71 -42.41
C ALA A 48 -12.05 21.24 -42.28
N PRO A 49 -11.41 21.88 -41.27
CA PRO A 49 -10.22 22.65 -41.66
C PRO A 49 -9.04 22.64 -40.66
N SER A 50 -7.85 22.80 -41.22
CA SER A 50 -6.70 23.51 -40.61
C SER A 50 -6.59 24.87 -41.34
N THR A 51 -5.89 25.92 -40.91
CA THR A 51 -5.00 26.15 -39.76
C THR A 51 -4.99 27.66 -39.47
N THR A 52 -4.60 28.12 -38.28
CA THR A 52 -4.17 29.51 -38.06
C THR A 52 -3.06 29.50 -37.00
N GLU A 53 -1.93 30.15 -37.30
CA GLU A 53 -0.76 30.14 -36.42
C GLU A 53 -0.91 31.09 -35.22
N VAL A 54 -0.27 30.73 -34.10
CA VAL A 54 0.20 31.65 -33.07
C VAL A 54 1.65 31.28 -32.75
N GLN A 55 2.52 32.27 -32.64
CA GLN A 55 3.95 32.11 -32.39
C GLN A 55 4.37 33.02 -31.21
N PRO A 56 5.43 32.68 -30.45
CA PRO A 56 5.56 31.46 -29.67
C PRO A 56 5.45 31.75 -28.16
N ALA A 57 4.91 30.80 -27.39
CA ALA A 57 5.10 30.81 -25.93
C ALA A 57 6.55 30.41 -25.58
N GLY A 58 6.99 30.74 -24.35
CA GLY A 58 8.35 30.45 -23.90
C GLY A 58 8.65 28.96 -23.81
N THR A 59 9.95 28.61 -23.91
CA THR A 59 10.45 27.26 -23.68
C THR A 59 10.14 26.81 -22.26
N VAL A 60 9.14 25.95 -22.11
CA VAL A 60 9.12 24.96 -21.03
C VAL A 60 10.29 24.02 -21.29
N SER A 61 10.98 23.56 -20.24
CA SER A 61 11.83 22.38 -20.36
C SER A 61 10.94 21.16 -20.44
N ASP A 62 11.12 20.33 -21.47
CA ASP A 62 10.50 19.01 -21.53
C ASP A 62 11.14 18.13 -20.43
N GLU A 63 10.55 18.12 -19.23
CA GLU A 63 10.90 17.14 -18.20
C GLU A 63 10.32 15.79 -18.62
N VAL A 64 11.21 14.81 -18.80
CA VAL A 64 10.91 13.51 -19.42
C VAL A 64 10.42 12.54 -18.35
N ASP A 65 9.33 11.81 -18.60
CA ASP A 65 8.84 10.83 -17.60
C ASP A 65 9.95 9.80 -17.28
N PRO A 66 10.19 9.47 -16.00
CA PRO A 66 11.26 8.57 -15.60
C PRO A 66 10.99 7.14 -16.08
N GLU A 67 11.99 6.53 -16.69
CA GLU A 67 11.85 5.22 -17.35
C GLU A 67 11.72 4.05 -16.39
N ALA A 68 12.37 4.13 -15.22
CA ALA A 68 12.44 3.04 -14.27
C ALA A 68 12.52 3.51 -12.82
N ASN A 69 12.12 2.65 -11.88
CA ASN A 69 12.19 2.89 -10.45
C ASN A 69 13.03 1.80 -9.73
N ILE A 70 13.64 2.15 -8.59
CA ILE A 70 14.24 1.21 -7.63
C ILE A 70 13.78 1.61 -6.22
N GLY A 71 13.11 0.71 -5.48
CA GLY A 71 12.76 0.96 -4.07
C GLY A 71 11.88 2.21 -3.81
N GLY A 72 11.19 2.71 -4.83
CA GLY A 72 10.43 3.97 -4.78
C GLY A 72 11.18 5.22 -5.31
N GLU A 73 12.50 5.14 -5.52
CA GLU A 73 13.24 6.18 -6.24
C GLU A 73 13.04 6.06 -7.75
N SER A 74 12.77 7.18 -8.43
CA SER A 74 12.62 7.26 -9.89
C SER A 74 13.90 7.68 -10.60
N TYR A 75 14.11 7.12 -11.80
CA TYR A 75 15.30 7.32 -12.62
C TYR A 75 14.92 7.71 -14.06
N ASP A 76 15.44 8.86 -14.51
CA ASP A 76 15.17 9.45 -15.83
C ASP A 76 15.40 8.48 -17.01
N THR A 77 16.42 7.61 -16.90
CA THR A 77 16.70 6.56 -17.90
C THR A 77 16.96 5.20 -17.25
N LEU A 78 16.75 4.13 -18.01
CA LEU A 78 17.06 2.76 -17.57
C LEU A 78 18.55 2.56 -17.24
N GLU A 79 19.48 3.18 -17.96
CA GLU A 79 20.91 3.11 -17.64
C GLU A 79 21.25 3.82 -16.33
N ALA A 80 20.53 4.89 -15.98
CA ALA A 80 20.68 5.58 -14.70
C ALA A 80 20.24 4.68 -13.53
N ALA A 81 19.12 3.96 -13.67
CA ALA A 81 18.67 2.96 -12.70
C ALA A 81 19.72 1.84 -12.54
N VAL A 82 20.21 1.25 -13.63
CA VAL A 82 21.27 0.21 -13.56
C VAL A 82 22.55 0.78 -12.93
N ALA A 83 22.91 2.04 -13.19
CA ALA A 83 24.04 2.71 -12.55
C ALA A 83 23.84 3.06 -11.07
N ALA A 84 22.60 3.04 -10.56
CA ALA A 84 22.29 3.10 -9.14
C ALA A 84 22.30 1.69 -8.50
N ALA A 85 21.72 0.69 -9.16
CA ALA A 85 21.77 -0.71 -8.71
C ALA A 85 23.22 -1.21 -8.52
N ARG A 86 24.16 -0.80 -9.37
CA ARG A 86 25.61 -1.04 -9.21
C ARG A 86 26.21 -0.55 -7.88
N LYS A 87 25.55 0.38 -7.18
CA LYS A 87 26.03 0.99 -5.92
C LYS A 87 25.36 0.39 -4.69
N ALA A 88 24.20 -0.24 -4.85
CA ALA A 88 23.50 -0.92 -3.77
C ALA A 88 24.30 -2.15 -3.31
N GLN A 89 24.43 -2.35 -2.00
CA GLN A 89 25.10 -3.53 -1.43
C GLN A 89 24.08 -4.64 -1.15
N GLY A 90 23.38 -5.10 -2.19
CA GLY A 90 22.35 -6.11 -2.07
C GLY A 90 21.65 -6.41 -3.40
N ALA A 91 20.67 -7.31 -3.36
CA ALA A 91 19.78 -7.53 -4.50
C ALA A 91 18.89 -6.30 -4.69
N ALA A 92 18.88 -5.73 -5.90
CA ALA A 92 18.07 -4.57 -6.26
C ALA A 92 17.06 -4.95 -7.33
N THR A 93 15.85 -4.39 -7.26
CA THR A 93 14.81 -4.56 -8.30
C THR A 93 14.61 -3.24 -9.03
N ILE A 94 14.88 -3.25 -10.34
CA ILE A 94 14.53 -2.18 -11.28
C ILE A 94 13.18 -2.54 -11.89
N THR A 95 12.19 -1.66 -11.76
CA THR A 95 10.86 -1.83 -12.37
C THR A 95 10.62 -0.76 -13.42
N LEU A 96 10.21 -1.13 -14.64
CA LEU A 96 9.94 -0.16 -15.70
C LEU A 96 8.59 0.56 -15.53
N ASN A 97 8.58 1.86 -15.80
CA ASN A 97 7.38 2.70 -15.79
C ASN A 97 6.72 2.78 -17.18
N ARG A 98 7.52 2.80 -18.25
CA ARG A 98 7.10 2.94 -19.65
C ARG A 98 7.94 2.08 -20.59
N ASP A 99 7.57 2.06 -21.87
CA ASP A 99 8.44 1.49 -22.92
C ASP A 99 9.72 2.34 -23.07
N VAL A 100 10.87 1.68 -23.21
CA VAL A 100 12.20 2.28 -23.27
C VAL A 100 12.78 2.11 -24.68
N VAL A 101 13.41 3.16 -25.20
CA VAL A 101 14.12 3.14 -26.49
C VAL A 101 15.60 3.39 -26.23
N LEU A 102 16.39 2.34 -26.28
CA LEU A 102 17.83 2.36 -26.07
C LEU A 102 18.54 2.70 -27.39
N GLU A 103 19.38 3.73 -27.41
CA GLU A 103 20.28 4.03 -28.54
C GLU A 103 21.67 3.36 -28.38
N SER A 104 21.87 2.55 -27.32
CA SER A 104 23.07 1.73 -27.13
C SER A 104 22.82 0.50 -26.25
N LYS A 105 23.80 -0.41 -26.15
CA LYS A 105 23.70 -1.67 -25.41
C LYS A 105 23.53 -1.48 -23.89
N LEU A 106 22.43 -1.99 -23.35
CA LEU A 106 22.22 -2.08 -21.91
C LEU A 106 23.05 -3.23 -21.32
N VAL A 107 23.83 -2.97 -20.27
CA VAL A 107 24.69 -3.97 -19.61
C VAL A 107 24.25 -4.17 -18.16
N LEU A 108 23.86 -5.40 -17.83
CA LEU A 108 23.46 -5.86 -16.50
C LEU A 108 24.64 -6.62 -15.86
N ASP A 109 25.43 -5.87 -15.09
CA ASP A 109 26.71 -6.24 -14.46
C ASP A 109 26.70 -6.11 -12.92
N ALA A 110 25.54 -5.81 -12.33
CA ALA A 110 25.31 -5.88 -10.88
C ALA A 110 24.79 -7.28 -10.49
N ALA A 111 25.43 -7.93 -9.53
CA ALA A 111 25.04 -9.27 -9.08
C ALA A 111 23.79 -9.22 -8.18
N GLY A 112 22.86 -10.16 -8.35
CA GLY A 112 21.57 -10.15 -7.65
C GLY A 112 20.54 -9.13 -8.18
N LEU A 113 20.81 -8.48 -9.30
CA LEU A 113 19.89 -7.52 -9.93
C LEU A 113 18.67 -8.22 -10.53
N THR A 114 17.47 -7.73 -10.20
CA THR A 114 16.24 -8.04 -10.94
C THR A 114 15.86 -6.86 -11.82
N LEU A 115 15.60 -7.11 -13.11
CA LEU A 115 14.96 -6.18 -14.03
C LEU A 115 13.54 -6.69 -14.34
N ASP A 116 12.54 -6.08 -13.70
CA ASP A 116 11.13 -6.30 -13.99
C ASP A 116 10.69 -5.31 -15.08
N LEU A 117 10.37 -5.85 -16.26
CA LEU A 117 9.92 -5.06 -17.39
C LEU A 117 8.46 -4.59 -17.24
N ASN A 118 7.71 -5.03 -16.23
CA ASN A 118 6.39 -4.51 -15.86
C ASN A 118 5.37 -4.42 -17.03
N GLY A 119 5.37 -5.43 -17.89
CA GLY A 119 4.58 -5.50 -19.13
C GLY A 119 5.03 -4.56 -20.26
N LYS A 120 6.15 -3.84 -20.08
CA LYS A 120 6.70 -2.85 -21.03
C LYS A 120 7.67 -3.50 -22.03
N THR A 121 8.08 -2.69 -23.00
CA THR A 121 9.04 -3.02 -24.05
C THR A 121 10.34 -2.25 -23.86
N VAL A 122 11.46 -2.96 -23.73
CA VAL A 122 12.80 -2.40 -23.99
C VAL A 122 13.09 -2.62 -25.47
N SER A 123 13.35 -1.54 -26.21
CA SER A 123 13.53 -1.58 -27.67
C SER A 123 14.80 -0.86 -28.11
N ALA A 124 15.32 -1.20 -29.29
CA ALA A 124 16.44 -0.49 -29.89
C ALA A 124 15.94 0.71 -30.75
N GLY A 125 16.60 1.84 -30.57
CA GLY A 125 16.39 3.04 -31.39
C GLY A 125 16.95 2.91 -32.82
N PRO A 126 16.56 3.81 -33.74
CA PRO A 126 17.00 3.80 -35.13
C PRO A 126 18.47 4.22 -35.31
N GLY A 127 19.17 4.64 -34.24
CA GLY A 127 20.58 4.99 -34.23
C GLY A 127 21.43 4.10 -33.32
N PHE A 128 20.98 2.87 -33.03
CA PHE A 128 21.63 1.98 -32.05
C PHE A 128 23.12 1.74 -32.33
N GLU A 129 23.99 2.20 -31.43
CA GLU A 129 25.45 2.06 -31.52
C GLU A 129 26.00 1.03 -30.52
N SER A 130 27.14 0.40 -30.83
CA SER A 130 27.88 -0.43 -29.87
C SER A 130 29.39 -0.25 -29.95
N SER A 131 29.98 0.19 -28.83
CA SER A 131 31.38 0.61 -28.71
C SER A 131 32.40 -0.52 -28.75
N ASP A 132 31.98 -1.78 -28.55
CA ASP A 132 32.82 -2.98 -28.64
C ASP A 132 32.65 -3.75 -29.97
N GLY A 133 31.82 -3.25 -30.88
CA GLY A 133 31.48 -3.92 -32.15
C GLY A 133 30.52 -5.10 -32.01
N GLN A 134 29.89 -5.27 -30.84
CA GLN A 134 28.90 -6.31 -30.56
C GLN A 134 27.55 -5.67 -30.17
N PRO A 135 26.66 -5.40 -31.14
CA PRO A 135 25.39 -4.69 -30.90
C PRO A 135 24.30 -5.62 -30.36
N HIS A 136 24.53 -6.20 -29.18
CA HIS A 136 23.47 -6.85 -28.41
C HIS A 136 22.58 -5.77 -27.79
N LEU A 137 21.26 -5.98 -27.68
CA LEU A 137 20.37 -5.00 -27.05
C LEU A 137 20.52 -5.03 -25.52
N VAL A 138 20.50 -6.22 -24.91
CA VAL A 138 20.79 -6.46 -23.50
C VAL A 138 21.95 -7.45 -23.35
N ASP A 139 22.92 -7.11 -22.51
CA ASP A 139 24.08 -7.92 -22.15
C ASP A 139 24.04 -8.23 -20.64
N ILE A 140 24.09 -9.51 -20.25
CA ILE A 140 24.07 -9.95 -18.85
C ILE A 140 25.41 -10.60 -18.52
N THR A 141 26.13 -10.02 -17.57
CA THR A 141 27.53 -10.39 -17.25
C THR A 141 27.79 -10.64 -15.76
N ALA A 142 26.80 -10.43 -14.90
CA ALA A 142 26.86 -10.73 -13.46
C ALA A 142 25.98 -11.92 -13.06
N ALA A 143 26.29 -12.53 -11.91
CA ALA A 143 25.57 -13.68 -11.38
C ALA A 143 24.28 -13.30 -10.62
N ASN A 144 23.36 -14.26 -10.52
CA ASN A 144 22.04 -14.13 -9.87
C ASN A 144 21.17 -13.00 -10.47
N VAL A 145 21.30 -12.72 -11.77
CA VAL A 145 20.51 -11.68 -12.45
C VAL A 145 19.18 -12.25 -12.94
N THR A 146 18.08 -11.60 -12.60
CA THR A 146 16.73 -11.95 -13.10
C THR A 146 16.26 -10.90 -14.10
N VAL A 147 15.67 -11.32 -15.22
CA VAL A 147 14.95 -10.42 -16.14
C VAL A 147 13.57 -11.01 -16.40
N LYS A 148 12.50 -10.23 -16.16
CA LYS A 148 11.13 -10.76 -16.19
C LYS A 148 10.05 -9.83 -16.73
N ASN A 149 8.88 -10.40 -17.01
CA ASN A 149 7.60 -9.69 -17.21
C ASN A 149 7.56 -8.64 -18.34
N GLY A 150 7.92 -8.96 -19.58
CA GLY A 150 7.80 -7.98 -20.68
C GLY A 150 8.51 -8.34 -21.98
N THR A 151 8.79 -7.33 -22.81
CA THR A 151 9.34 -7.52 -24.17
C THR A 151 10.72 -6.89 -24.33
N ILE A 152 11.65 -7.61 -24.97
CA ILE A 152 12.96 -7.11 -25.41
C ILE A 152 12.99 -7.16 -26.94
N LYS A 153 13.02 -6.00 -27.60
CA LYS A 153 12.75 -5.83 -29.03
C LYS A 153 13.91 -5.21 -29.80
N THR A 154 14.59 -6.03 -30.58
CA THR A 154 15.68 -5.59 -31.47
C THR A 154 15.24 -4.65 -32.58
N GLY A 155 16.18 -3.83 -33.05
CA GLY A 155 16.17 -3.13 -34.33
C GLY A 155 17.10 -3.80 -35.35
N ALA A 156 17.23 -3.19 -36.53
CA ALA A 156 17.98 -3.77 -37.64
C ALA A 156 19.49 -3.92 -37.38
N GLU A 157 20.08 -2.96 -36.64
CA GLU A 157 21.52 -2.94 -36.31
C GLU A 157 21.91 -3.94 -35.21
N ASN A 158 20.93 -4.53 -34.49
CA ASN A 158 21.24 -5.48 -33.44
C ASN A 158 21.67 -6.85 -33.99
N ARG A 159 22.51 -7.51 -33.20
CA ARG A 159 22.94 -8.90 -33.39
C ARG A 159 22.26 -9.87 -32.43
N HIS A 160 22.02 -9.48 -31.17
CA HIS A 160 21.36 -10.35 -30.20
C HIS A 160 20.33 -9.55 -29.41
N GLY A 161 19.21 -10.17 -29.05
CA GLY A 161 18.22 -9.57 -28.15
C GLY A 161 18.74 -9.57 -26.72
N VAL A 162 19.04 -10.76 -26.20
CA VAL A 162 19.69 -10.97 -24.90
C VAL A 162 20.95 -11.82 -25.11
N ASN A 163 22.09 -11.33 -24.63
CA ASN A 163 23.33 -12.08 -24.54
C ASN A 163 23.69 -12.31 -23.07
N VAL A 164 23.92 -13.55 -22.66
CA VAL A 164 24.29 -13.91 -21.28
C VAL A 164 25.69 -14.49 -21.28
N TYR A 165 26.68 -13.73 -20.82
CA TYR A 165 28.10 -14.03 -20.97
C TYR A 165 28.84 -14.17 -19.63
N ARG A 166 29.32 -15.38 -19.33
CA ARG A 166 30.01 -15.74 -18.08
C ARG A 166 29.22 -15.45 -16.79
N ALA A 167 27.89 -15.42 -16.88
CA ALA A 167 26.98 -15.21 -15.75
C ALA A 167 26.47 -16.55 -15.18
N ALA A 168 26.29 -16.64 -13.86
CA ALA A 168 25.74 -17.84 -13.21
C ALA A 168 24.38 -17.55 -12.58
N ASN A 169 23.50 -18.54 -12.54
CA ASN A 169 22.15 -18.46 -11.94
C ASN A 169 21.28 -17.32 -12.52
N THR A 170 21.39 -17.04 -13.82
CA THR A 170 20.55 -16.04 -14.48
C THR A 170 19.13 -16.59 -14.67
N VAL A 171 18.09 -15.82 -14.38
CA VAL A 171 16.68 -16.22 -14.54
C VAL A 171 15.99 -15.38 -15.61
N LEU A 172 15.26 -16.04 -16.51
CA LEU A 172 14.42 -15.41 -17.54
C LEU A 172 12.97 -15.89 -17.36
N GLU A 173 12.03 -14.96 -17.13
CA GLU A 173 10.68 -15.31 -16.64
C GLU A 173 9.57 -14.46 -17.27
N GLY A 174 8.56 -15.07 -17.90
CA GLY A 174 7.45 -14.32 -18.48
C GLY A 174 7.85 -13.30 -19.56
N LEU A 175 8.84 -13.64 -20.38
CA LEU A 175 9.46 -12.72 -21.36
C LEU A 175 9.03 -12.98 -22.81
N THR A 176 9.12 -11.94 -23.63
CA THR A 176 9.11 -12.03 -25.10
C THR A 176 10.39 -11.40 -25.66
N ILE A 177 11.19 -12.18 -26.39
CA ILE A 177 12.36 -11.67 -27.10
C ILE A 177 12.02 -11.55 -28.59
N ASP A 178 11.81 -10.32 -29.04
CA ASP A 178 11.48 -9.99 -30.41
C ASP A 178 12.75 -9.68 -31.22
N HIS A 179 13.17 -10.68 -31.99
CA HIS A 179 14.31 -10.64 -32.90
C HIS A 179 13.88 -10.42 -34.37
N THR A 180 12.63 -10.02 -34.63
CA THR A 180 12.06 -10.00 -35.99
C THR A 180 12.65 -8.94 -36.91
N ALA A 181 13.19 -7.85 -36.36
CA ALA A 181 13.82 -6.77 -37.12
C ALA A 181 15.33 -6.99 -37.38
N ALA A 182 16.02 -7.75 -36.52
CA ALA A 182 17.47 -7.95 -36.60
C ALA A 182 17.89 -8.73 -37.87
N VAL A 183 18.93 -8.23 -38.54
CA VAL A 183 19.39 -8.75 -39.85
C VAL A 183 20.45 -9.85 -39.76
N THR A 184 20.88 -10.22 -38.54
CA THR A 184 21.74 -11.38 -38.28
C THR A 184 21.67 -11.75 -36.79
N GLY A 185 22.29 -12.87 -36.40
CA GLY A 185 22.44 -13.23 -35.00
C GLY A 185 21.25 -14.01 -34.43
N ALA A 186 20.94 -13.85 -33.16
CA ALA A 186 20.00 -14.74 -32.46
C ALA A 186 19.26 -14.04 -31.31
N PRO A 187 17.97 -14.34 -31.08
CA PRO A 187 17.17 -13.79 -29.98
C PRO A 187 17.87 -13.89 -28.62
N LEU A 188 18.27 -15.10 -28.22
CA LEU A 188 18.96 -15.38 -26.97
C LEU A 188 20.31 -16.06 -27.24
N VAL A 189 21.33 -15.64 -26.51
CA VAL A 189 22.65 -16.30 -26.44
C VAL A 189 23.01 -16.59 -24.99
N VAL A 190 23.45 -17.81 -24.73
CA VAL A 190 23.96 -18.29 -23.44
C VAL A 190 25.37 -18.80 -23.66
N ASN A 191 26.38 -18.00 -23.34
CA ASN A 191 27.80 -18.26 -23.65
C ASN A 191 28.64 -18.37 -22.38
N GLY A 192 28.99 -19.61 -22.01
CA GLY A 192 29.72 -19.90 -20.76
C GLY A 192 28.95 -19.51 -19.50
N SER A 193 27.62 -19.59 -19.52
CA SER A 193 26.72 -19.09 -18.48
C SER A 193 25.73 -20.16 -18.02
N ASP A 194 25.18 -20.06 -16.80
CA ASP A 194 24.08 -20.91 -16.31
C ASP A 194 22.78 -20.10 -16.24
N VAL A 195 21.78 -20.49 -17.04
CA VAL A 195 20.50 -19.79 -17.23
C VAL A 195 19.33 -20.72 -16.95
N THR A 196 18.32 -20.24 -16.22
CA THR A 196 17.04 -20.93 -16.01
C THR A 196 15.88 -20.12 -16.59
N VAL A 197 15.01 -20.77 -17.35
CA VAL A 197 13.76 -20.21 -17.88
C VAL A 197 12.59 -20.65 -17.00
N ARG A 198 11.74 -19.70 -16.59
CA ARG A 198 10.53 -19.92 -15.81
C ARG A 198 9.29 -19.38 -16.52
N GLY A 199 8.13 -19.97 -16.26
CA GLY A 199 6.88 -19.61 -16.91
C GLY A 199 6.97 -19.73 -18.44
N GLN A 200 6.44 -18.76 -19.18
CA GLN A 200 6.50 -18.73 -20.64
C GLN A 200 7.58 -17.77 -21.17
N LEU A 201 8.43 -18.26 -22.07
CA LEU A 201 9.40 -17.47 -22.85
C LEU A 201 9.03 -17.52 -24.34
N ASN A 202 8.58 -16.39 -24.89
CA ASN A 202 8.33 -16.26 -26.32
C ASN A 202 9.59 -15.78 -27.04
N ILE A 203 9.92 -16.43 -28.16
CA ILE A 203 11.07 -16.12 -29.00
C ILE A 203 10.56 -15.89 -30.42
N LEU A 204 10.71 -14.67 -30.96
CA LEU A 204 10.25 -14.32 -32.30
C LEU A 204 11.45 -14.11 -33.23
N THR A 205 11.70 -15.03 -34.16
CA THR A 205 12.87 -14.94 -35.06
C THR A 205 12.61 -14.09 -36.30
N SER A 206 13.67 -13.46 -36.84
CA SER A 206 13.70 -12.99 -38.23
C SER A 206 14.16 -14.10 -39.16
N GLY A 207 13.84 -13.98 -40.46
CA GLY A 207 14.35 -14.87 -41.50
C GLY A 207 15.87 -14.75 -41.76
N GLN A 208 16.59 -13.92 -41.00
CA GLN A 208 18.05 -13.81 -41.01
C GLN A 208 18.69 -14.18 -39.66
N SER A 209 17.88 -14.53 -38.66
CA SER A 209 18.36 -15.10 -37.40
C SER A 209 19.05 -16.45 -37.69
N TRP A 210 20.12 -16.77 -36.98
CA TRP A 210 20.85 -18.02 -37.11
C TRP A 210 19.94 -19.21 -36.77
N TYR A 211 19.21 -19.08 -35.66
CA TYR A 211 18.26 -19.99 -35.03
C TYR A 211 17.62 -19.25 -33.82
N GLY A 212 16.77 -19.91 -33.00
CA GLY A 212 16.09 -19.27 -31.87
C GLY A 212 16.96 -18.96 -30.64
N VAL A 213 17.77 -19.92 -30.19
CA VAL A 213 18.69 -19.79 -29.04
C VAL A 213 20.08 -20.32 -29.40
N ASN A 214 21.13 -19.56 -29.12
CA ASN A 214 22.49 -20.10 -29.03
C ASN A 214 22.77 -20.54 -27.60
N LEU A 215 23.14 -21.79 -27.39
CA LEU A 215 23.69 -22.28 -26.12
C LEU A 215 25.09 -22.81 -26.40
N ASP A 216 26.11 -22.04 -26.03
CA ASP A 216 27.50 -22.37 -26.30
C ASP A 216 28.45 -22.06 -25.12
N SER A 217 29.71 -22.43 -25.28
CA SER A 217 30.78 -21.82 -24.50
C SER A 217 32.00 -21.68 -25.41
N THR A 218 32.62 -20.50 -25.33
CA THR A 218 33.80 -20.12 -26.11
C THR A 218 35.13 -20.47 -25.43
N ASP A 219 35.07 -20.95 -24.18
CA ASP A 219 36.21 -21.21 -23.30
C ASP A 219 36.13 -22.62 -22.70
N ALA A 220 37.13 -23.46 -22.97
CA ALA A 220 37.17 -24.85 -22.51
C ALA A 220 37.13 -25.03 -20.98
N ALA A 221 37.46 -23.98 -20.21
CA ALA A 221 37.41 -24.00 -18.75
C ALA A 221 36.05 -23.56 -18.16
N VAL A 222 35.11 -23.10 -18.99
CA VAL A 222 33.82 -22.55 -18.55
C VAL A 222 32.67 -23.36 -19.13
N SER A 223 31.84 -23.93 -18.26
CA SER A 223 30.62 -24.63 -18.67
C SER A 223 29.49 -23.67 -19.04
N ALA A 224 28.56 -24.11 -19.89
CA ALA A 224 27.29 -23.42 -20.10
C ALA A 224 26.10 -24.35 -19.86
N ARG A 225 25.02 -23.79 -19.32
CA ARG A 225 23.76 -24.49 -19.09
C ARG A 225 22.58 -23.59 -19.46
N LEU A 226 21.58 -24.20 -20.09
CA LEU A 226 20.22 -23.68 -20.14
C LEU A 226 19.29 -24.72 -19.52
N THR A 227 18.51 -24.32 -18.52
CA THR A 227 17.46 -25.13 -17.90
C THR A 227 16.11 -24.55 -18.28
N ILE A 228 15.25 -25.33 -18.91
CA ILE A 228 13.82 -25.01 -18.98
C ILE A 228 13.20 -25.63 -17.71
N ALA A 229 12.69 -24.82 -16.79
CA ALA A 229 12.23 -25.30 -15.49
C ALA A 229 10.95 -26.15 -15.57
N ASP A 230 10.58 -26.79 -14.46
CA ASP A 230 9.34 -27.55 -14.35
C ASP A 230 8.12 -26.70 -14.75
N ASN A 231 7.28 -27.25 -15.62
CA ASN A 231 6.10 -26.59 -16.22
C ASN A 231 6.39 -25.31 -17.03
N ALA A 232 7.66 -24.99 -17.34
CA ALA A 232 8.04 -23.83 -18.14
C ALA A 232 8.01 -24.13 -19.66
N ALA A 233 7.62 -23.13 -20.47
CA ALA A 233 7.40 -23.28 -21.90
C ALA A 233 8.20 -22.26 -22.72
N VAL A 234 8.92 -22.72 -23.75
CA VAL A 234 9.57 -21.86 -24.75
C VAL A 234 8.83 -21.98 -26.08
N LYS A 235 8.43 -20.83 -26.66
CA LYS A 235 7.61 -20.76 -27.88
C LYS A 235 8.32 -20.01 -29.00
N PHE A 236 8.56 -20.66 -30.14
CA PHE A 236 9.24 -20.09 -31.31
C PHE A 236 8.24 -19.59 -32.37
N GLY A 237 8.05 -18.27 -32.41
CA GLY A 237 7.28 -17.57 -33.45
C GLY A 237 8.18 -16.78 -34.40
N GLY A 238 7.56 -15.85 -35.16
CA GLY A 238 8.27 -15.06 -36.17
C GLY A 238 8.54 -15.84 -37.46
N ALA A 239 9.45 -15.31 -38.28
CA ALA A 239 9.83 -15.93 -39.55
C ALA A 239 10.91 -17.01 -39.33
N MET A 240 10.80 -18.13 -40.06
CA MET A 240 11.71 -19.27 -39.94
C MET A 240 13.19 -18.84 -40.13
N PRO A 241 14.08 -19.14 -39.17
CA PRO A 241 15.47 -18.69 -39.20
C PRO A 241 16.31 -19.39 -40.29
N GLY A 242 17.48 -18.82 -40.60
CA GLY A 242 18.37 -19.25 -41.68
C GLY A 242 18.90 -20.68 -41.51
N THR A 243 19.03 -21.15 -40.27
CA THR A 243 18.99 -22.57 -39.94
C THR A 243 17.72 -22.83 -39.13
N PRO A 244 16.81 -23.73 -39.52
CA PRO A 244 15.50 -23.89 -38.90
C PRO A 244 15.59 -24.67 -37.58
N LEU A 245 16.24 -24.08 -36.57
CA LEU A 245 16.45 -24.66 -35.24
C LEU A 245 15.83 -23.76 -34.15
N GLY A 246 15.17 -24.39 -33.16
CA GLY A 246 14.78 -23.78 -31.90
C GLY A 246 16.01 -23.44 -31.06
N ILE A 247 16.60 -24.45 -30.43
CA ILE A 247 17.81 -24.34 -29.61
C ILE A 247 18.99 -25.00 -30.35
N ALA A 248 20.07 -24.26 -30.57
CA ALA A 248 21.34 -24.81 -31.03
C ALA A 248 22.30 -24.97 -29.85
N VAL A 249 22.62 -26.21 -29.48
CA VAL A 249 23.55 -26.55 -28.40
C VAL A 249 24.92 -26.81 -29.02
N GLN A 250 25.89 -25.93 -28.77
CA GLN A 250 27.21 -25.96 -29.40
C GLN A 250 28.33 -26.03 -28.35
N THR A 251 29.51 -26.52 -28.73
CA THR A 251 30.71 -26.45 -27.86
C THR A 251 31.91 -25.99 -28.68
N SER A 252 32.66 -25.02 -28.17
CA SER A 252 33.98 -24.67 -28.68
C SER A 252 35.06 -25.21 -27.74
N GLN A 253 36.16 -25.67 -28.31
CA GLN A 253 37.36 -26.13 -27.60
C GLN A 253 37.15 -27.29 -26.59
N GLY A 254 35.97 -27.92 -26.56
CA GLY A 254 35.64 -29.03 -25.65
C GLY A 254 35.03 -28.59 -24.30
N ALA A 255 34.48 -27.37 -24.23
CA ALA A 255 33.73 -26.90 -23.08
C ALA A 255 32.48 -27.77 -22.80
N ALA A 256 32.14 -27.97 -21.53
CA ALA A 256 30.95 -28.71 -21.13
C ALA A 256 29.69 -27.84 -21.30
N VAL A 257 28.81 -28.20 -22.24
CA VAL A 257 27.60 -27.45 -22.55
C VAL A 257 26.38 -28.36 -22.44
N THR A 258 25.37 -27.92 -21.67
CA THR A 258 24.23 -28.76 -21.23
C THR A 258 22.89 -28.05 -21.40
N LEU A 259 21.95 -28.67 -22.11
CA LEU A 259 20.53 -28.29 -22.10
C LEU A 259 19.77 -29.21 -21.13
N CYS A 260 18.95 -28.68 -20.24
CA CYS A 260 18.19 -29.43 -19.24
C CYS A 260 16.68 -29.14 -19.35
N PHE A 261 15.84 -30.17 -19.20
CA PHE A 261 14.38 -30.05 -19.24
C PHE A 261 13.74 -30.52 -17.93
N GLY A 262 13.14 -29.60 -17.20
CA GLY A 262 12.31 -29.87 -16.02
C GLY A 262 11.00 -30.58 -16.39
N ALA A 263 10.35 -31.18 -15.39
CA ALA A 263 9.14 -31.97 -15.55
C ALA A 263 8.01 -31.14 -16.18
N ASN A 264 7.30 -31.70 -17.17
CA ASN A 264 6.24 -31.03 -17.94
C ASN A 264 6.67 -29.72 -18.64
N SER A 265 7.98 -29.52 -18.91
CA SER A 265 8.43 -28.38 -19.72
C SER A 265 7.97 -28.52 -21.18
N ALA A 266 8.02 -27.44 -21.96
CA ALA A 266 7.51 -27.46 -23.34
C ALA A 266 8.38 -26.66 -24.34
N LEU A 267 8.45 -27.15 -25.58
CA LEU A 267 9.07 -26.48 -26.73
C LEU A 267 8.10 -26.40 -27.91
N ASP A 268 7.33 -25.30 -27.98
CA ASP A 268 6.40 -25.05 -29.08
C ASP A 268 7.17 -24.45 -30.28
N CYS A 269 7.28 -25.23 -31.35
CA CYS A 269 8.07 -24.90 -32.54
C CYS A 269 7.17 -24.76 -33.78
N GLN A 270 7.36 -23.69 -34.56
CA GLN A 270 6.64 -23.52 -35.83
C GLN A 270 6.88 -24.71 -36.80
N PRO A 271 5.87 -25.16 -37.57
CA PRO A 271 6.00 -26.34 -38.43
C PRO A 271 7.20 -26.27 -39.40
N GLY A 272 8.07 -27.28 -39.36
CA GLY A 272 9.30 -27.36 -40.15
C GLY A 272 10.56 -26.85 -39.42
N MET A 273 10.43 -26.33 -38.20
CA MET A 273 11.53 -26.01 -37.30
C MET A 273 11.90 -27.25 -36.46
N ILE A 274 13.19 -27.54 -36.32
CA ILE A 274 13.72 -28.61 -35.49
C ILE A 274 13.89 -28.07 -34.05
N PRO A 275 13.26 -28.65 -33.02
CA PRO A 275 13.30 -28.14 -31.65
C PRO A 275 14.72 -27.96 -31.08
N VAL A 276 15.59 -28.97 -31.17
CA VAL A 276 16.97 -28.89 -30.69
C VAL A 276 17.95 -29.51 -31.69
N GLY A 277 19.10 -28.86 -31.89
CA GLY A 277 20.25 -29.41 -32.60
C GLY A 277 21.49 -29.31 -31.73
N ALA A 278 22.08 -30.45 -31.38
CA ALA A 278 23.18 -30.56 -30.43
C ALA A 278 24.48 -31.06 -31.11
N ALA A 279 25.58 -30.35 -30.91
CA ALA A 279 26.89 -30.72 -31.43
C ALA A 279 27.52 -31.89 -30.64
N GLU A 280 28.38 -32.66 -31.32
CA GLU A 280 29.16 -33.74 -30.69
C GLU A 280 29.98 -33.20 -29.50
N GLY A 281 29.85 -33.84 -28.34
CA GLY A 281 30.48 -33.40 -27.09
C GLY A 281 29.62 -32.48 -26.20
N THR A 282 28.43 -32.09 -26.64
CA THR A 282 27.42 -31.44 -25.78
C THR A 282 26.48 -32.47 -25.12
N THR A 283 25.68 -32.03 -24.15
CA THR A 283 24.70 -32.88 -23.44
C THR A 283 23.31 -32.25 -23.54
N VAL A 284 22.29 -33.09 -23.75
CA VAL A 284 20.88 -32.74 -23.50
C VAL A 284 20.37 -33.71 -22.44
N GLN A 285 19.79 -33.19 -21.36
CA GLN A 285 19.29 -33.94 -20.22
C GLN A 285 17.77 -33.94 -20.22
N ASP A 286 17.21 -35.12 -19.98
CA ASP A 286 15.78 -35.39 -19.81
C ASP A 286 14.86 -34.84 -20.93
N PRO A 287 15.23 -34.92 -22.22
CA PRO A 287 14.44 -34.38 -23.35
C PRO A 287 13.01 -34.93 -23.44
N GLU A 288 12.77 -36.12 -22.89
CA GLU A 288 11.43 -36.71 -22.74
C GLU A 288 10.47 -35.84 -21.91
N ASN A 289 10.97 -35.05 -20.95
CA ASN A 289 10.15 -34.14 -20.15
C ASN A 289 9.54 -33.00 -20.98
N ALA A 290 10.17 -32.67 -22.11
CA ALA A 290 9.66 -31.74 -23.13
C ALA A 290 9.07 -32.45 -24.37
N GLY A 291 8.76 -33.75 -24.25
CA GLY A 291 8.17 -34.56 -25.32
C GLY A 291 9.10 -34.81 -26.52
N LEU A 292 10.41 -34.65 -26.37
CA LEU A 292 11.39 -34.83 -27.45
C LEU A 292 12.04 -36.22 -27.45
N GLN A 293 12.59 -36.63 -28.59
CA GLN A 293 13.47 -37.80 -28.73
C GLN A 293 14.73 -37.47 -29.53
N ALA A 294 15.83 -38.17 -29.24
CA ALA A 294 17.09 -38.04 -29.96
C ALA A 294 17.07 -38.84 -31.27
N ASN A 295 17.38 -38.20 -32.40
CA ASN A 295 17.37 -38.84 -33.73
C ASN A 295 18.69 -39.57 -34.08
N GLY A 296 19.71 -39.48 -33.22
CA GLY A 296 21.01 -40.13 -33.40
C GLY A 296 21.97 -39.42 -34.37
N ASP A 297 21.54 -38.33 -35.02
CA ASP A 297 22.35 -37.45 -35.86
C ASP A 297 22.79 -36.15 -35.16
N GLY A 298 22.42 -35.99 -33.88
CA GLY A 298 22.60 -34.78 -33.07
C GLY A 298 21.33 -33.93 -32.95
N THR A 299 20.29 -34.19 -33.74
CA THR A 299 19.00 -33.48 -33.59
C THR A 299 18.08 -34.17 -32.58
N TYR A 300 17.20 -33.36 -31.97
CA TYR A 300 16.06 -33.82 -31.20
C TYR A 300 14.81 -33.18 -31.80
N THR A 301 13.84 -34.02 -32.16
CA THR A 301 12.50 -33.63 -32.59
C THR A 301 11.48 -34.06 -31.57
N ALA A 302 10.23 -33.61 -31.72
CA ALA A 302 9.12 -34.23 -31.00
C ALA A 302 9.20 -35.75 -31.15
N LYS A 303 8.89 -36.46 -30.06
CA LYS A 303 8.84 -37.92 -30.04
C LYS A 303 7.73 -38.37 -30.98
N GLU A 304 8.09 -38.82 -32.18
CA GLU A 304 7.24 -39.73 -32.92
C GLU A 304 7.11 -40.97 -32.05
N GLU A 305 5.92 -41.20 -31.47
CA GLU A 305 5.65 -42.44 -30.75
C GLU A 305 6.07 -43.62 -31.63
N PRO A 306 6.88 -44.57 -31.12
CA PRO A 306 7.24 -45.74 -31.90
C PRO A 306 5.96 -46.44 -32.29
N GLY A 307 5.75 -46.66 -33.60
CA GLY A 307 4.46 -47.04 -34.17
C GLY A 307 3.82 -48.24 -33.46
N ASP A 308 2.93 -47.93 -32.51
CA ASP A 308 2.13 -48.92 -31.80
C ASP A 308 1.26 -49.65 -32.82
N GLY A 309 0.99 -50.93 -32.55
CA GLY A 309 -0.06 -51.70 -33.24
C GLY A 309 -1.46 -51.26 -32.78
N GLY A 310 -1.63 -49.95 -32.63
CA GLY A 310 -2.49 -49.31 -31.63
C GLY A 310 -2.89 -47.90 -32.04
N GLU A 311 -3.18 -47.69 -33.33
CA GLU A 311 -4.30 -46.80 -33.68
C GLU A 311 -5.60 -47.38 -33.08
N THR A 312 -5.78 -47.23 -31.77
CA THR A 312 -7.11 -46.87 -31.30
C THR A 312 -7.37 -45.50 -31.94
N GLY A 313 -8.22 -45.45 -32.95
CA GLY A 313 -8.67 -44.20 -33.58
C GLY A 313 -9.54 -43.35 -32.64
N ALA A 314 -9.18 -43.31 -31.36
CA ALA A 314 -9.93 -42.73 -30.28
C ALA A 314 -9.83 -41.21 -30.31
N VAL A 315 -10.99 -40.57 -30.14
CA VAL A 315 -11.13 -39.12 -30.19
C VAL A 315 -10.86 -38.49 -28.81
N ALA A 316 -11.19 -39.22 -27.74
CA ALA A 316 -10.93 -38.83 -26.36
C ALA A 316 -10.71 -40.06 -25.47
N LEU A 317 -10.05 -39.84 -24.33
CA LEU A 317 -10.06 -40.75 -23.19
C LEU A 317 -11.09 -40.25 -22.17
N VAL A 318 -11.97 -41.11 -21.69
CA VAL A 318 -13.00 -40.80 -20.67
C VAL A 318 -12.71 -41.65 -19.43
N ASN A 319 -12.29 -41.02 -18.33
CA ASN A 319 -11.69 -41.68 -17.15
C ASN A 319 -10.60 -42.70 -17.52
N GLY A 320 -9.82 -42.41 -18.57
CA GLY A 320 -8.76 -43.28 -19.10
C GLY A 320 -9.23 -44.34 -20.10
N GLU A 321 -10.53 -44.58 -20.26
CA GLU A 321 -11.04 -45.49 -21.30
C GLU A 321 -11.07 -44.80 -22.67
N ALA A 322 -10.52 -45.45 -23.70
CA ALA A 322 -10.43 -44.89 -25.05
C ALA A 322 -11.75 -44.96 -25.83
N CYS A 323 -12.29 -43.82 -26.24
CA CYS A 323 -13.55 -43.72 -26.99
C CYS A 323 -13.30 -43.50 -28.49
N ALA A 324 -13.70 -44.48 -29.32
CA ALA A 324 -13.43 -44.54 -30.76
C ALA A 324 -14.04 -43.39 -31.59
N ASP A 325 -15.05 -42.69 -31.07
CA ASP A 325 -15.63 -41.51 -31.70
C ASP A 325 -16.32 -40.61 -30.65
N LEU A 326 -16.84 -39.45 -31.10
CA LEU A 326 -17.56 -38.49 -30.25
C LEU A 326 -18.85 -39.05 -29.65
N GLN A 327 -19.56 -39.96 -30.34
CA GLN A 327 -20.78 -40.55 -29.81
C GLN A 327 -20.44 -41.50 -28.66
N ALA A 328 -19.45 -42.38 -28.85
CA ALA A 328 -18.94 -43.26 -27.79
C ALA A 328 -18.44 -42.46 -26.57
N ALA A 329 -17.77 -41.33 -26.78
CA ALA A 329 -17.34 -40.45 -25.69
C ALA A 329 -18.53 -39.84 -24.93
N VAL A 330 -19.53 -39.28 -25.63
CA VAL A 330 -20.72 -38.69 -25.00
C VAL A 330 -21.59 -39.74 -24.30
N GLU A 331 -21.72 -40.95 -24.85
CA GLU A 331 -22.40 -42.07 -24.21
C GLU A 331 -21.69 -42.50 -22.91
N LYS A 332 -20.34 -42.60 -22.93
CA LYS A 332 -19.55 -42.94 -21.74
C LYS A 332 -19.59 -41.86 -20.66
N ILE A 333 -19.50 -40.58 -21.03
CA ILE A 333 -19.67 -39.44 -20.11
C ILE A 333 -21.05 -39.52 -19.44
N THR A 334 -22.09 -39.81 -20.23
CA THR A 334 -23.47 -39.93 -19.75
C THR A 334 -23.65 -41.11 -18.79
N GLU A 335 -23.06 -42.28 -19.09
CA GLU A 335 -23.09 -43.46 -18.22
C GLU A 335 -22.48 -43.16 -16.84
N LEU A 336 -21.24 -42.65 -16.82
CA LEU A 336 -20.49 -42.40 -15.59
C LEU A 336 -21.13 -41.29 -14.74
N ALA A 337 -21.55 -40.19 -15.37
CA ALA A 337 -22.14 -39.07 -14.65
C ALA A 337 -23.55 -39.39 -14.10
N GLN A 338 -24.34 -40.23 -14.80
CA GLN A 338 -25.61 -40.75 -14.25
C GLN A 338 -25.40 -41.72 -13.08
N ALA A 339 -24.24 -42.38 -12.99
CA ALA A 339 -23.84 -43.17 -11.83
C ALA A 339 -23.25 -42.32 -10.67
N GLY A 340 -23.24 -40.98 -10.79
CA GLY A 340 -22.66 -40.08 -9.79
C GLY A 340 -21.13 -40.10 -9.75
N THR A 341 -20.47 -40.61 -10.79
CA THR A 341 -19.01 -40.66 -10.90
C THR A 341 -18.51 -39.38 -11.58
N ALA A 342 -17.48 -38.74 -11.02
CA ALA A 342 -16.81 -37.62 -11.67
C ALA A 342 -16.12 -38.07 -12.97
N VAL A 343 -16.19 -37.26 -14.02
CA VAL A 343 -15.76 -37.63 -15.38
C VAL A 343 -14.66 -36.69 -15.87
N THR A 344 -13.45 -37.22 -16.07
CA THR A 344 -12.36 -36.54 -16.78
C THR A 344 -12.35 -36.97 -18.24
N VAL A 345 -12.39 -36.01 -19.15
CA VAL A 345 -12.29 -36.20 -20.60
C VAL A 345 -10.98 -35.58 -21.08
N VAL A 346 -10.11 -36.37 -21.71
CA VAL A 346 -8.83 -35.89 -22.28
C VAL A 346 -8.87 -36.08 -23.79
N LEU A 347 -8.89 -34.98 -24.55
CA LEU A 347 -8.92 -35.05 -26.02
C LEU A 347 -7.64 -35.68 -26.57
N GLN A 348 -7.78 -36.50 -27.60
CA GLN A 348 -6.66 -37.11 -28.33
C GLN A 348 -6.54 -36.53 -29.75
N GLN A 349 -7.65 -36.04 -30.31
CA GLN A 349 -7.75 -35.47 -31.66
C GLN A 349 -8.55 -34.17 -31.63
N ASP A 350 -8.43 -33.36 -32.69
CA ASP A 350 -9.34 -32.23 -32.93
C ASP A 350 -10.76 -32.73 -33.23
N VAL A 351 -11.78 -32.03 -32.73
CA VAL A 351 -13.18 -32.46 -32.80
C VAL A 351 -14.11 -31.42 -33.39
N ASN A 352 -15.12 -31.89 -34.13
CA ASN A 352 -16.27 -31.08 -34.53
C ASN A 352 -17.55 -31.66 -33.92
N VAL A 353 -18.10 -30.96 -32.94
CA VAL A 353 -19.32 -31.34 -32.23
C VAL A 353 -20.54 -30.66 -32.86
N GLY A 354 -21.27 -31.40 -33.70
CA GLY A 354 -22.53 -30.94 -34.32
C GLY A 354 -23.67 -30.66 -33.32
N LYS A 355 -23.51 -31.07 -32.06
CA LYS A 355 -24.27 -30.61 -30.89
C LYS A 355 -23.32 -30.51 -29.70
N GLY A 356 -23.41 -29.42 -28.93
CA GLY A 356 -22.63 -29.27 -27.70
C GLY A 356 -22.99 -30.27 -26.60
N LEU A 357 -22.06 -30.48 -25.68
CA LEU A 357 -22.24 -31.32 -24.50
C LEU A 357 -23.17 -30.62 -23.48
N THR A 358 -24.23 -31.30 -23.05
CA THR A 358 -25.01 -30.86 -21.88
C THR A 358 -24.48 -31.57 -20.65
N ILE A 359 -24.05 -30.81 -19.65
CA ILE A 359 -23.69 -31.33 -18.32
C ILE A 359 -24.91 -31.09 -17.43
N SER A 360 -25.49 -32.16 -16.89
CA SER A 360 -26.72 -32.08 -16.10
C SER A 360 -26.45 -31.66 -14.65
N GLU A 361 -27.49 -31.23 -13.95
CA GLU A 361 -27.42 -30.96 -12.51
C GLU A 361 -26.91 -32.19 -11.73
N GLY A 362 -25.98 -31.96 -10.81
CA GLY A 362 -25.30 -33.02 -10.03
C GLY A 362 -24.23 -33.82 -10.78
N TRP A 363 -23.97 -33.54 -12.07
CA TRP A 363 -22.82 -34.13 -12.78
C TRP A 363 -21.56 -33.30 -12.51
N ASN A 364 -20.40 -33.96 -12.39
CA ASN A 364 -19.10 -33.32 -12.32
C ASN A 364 -18.23 -33.78 -13.50
N VAL A 365 -17.85 -32.85 -14.38
CA VAL A 365 -17.11 -33.14 -15.62
C VAL A 365 -15.92 -32.19 -15.80
N THR A 366 -14.73 -32.74 -15.94
CA THR A 366 -13.52 -32.04 -16.35
C THR A 366 -13.23 -32.32 -17.83
N LEU A 367 -13.06 -31.26 -18.63
CA LEU A 367 -12.51 -31.35 -19.99
C LEU A 367 -11.07 -30.85 -19.98
N ASP A 368 -10.15 -31.72 -20.36
CA ASP A 368 -8.78 -31.38 -20.73
C ASP A 368 -8.68 -31.30 -22.26
N LEU A 369 -8.39 -30.11 -22.76
CA LEU A 369 -8.21 -29.89 -24.19
C LEU A 369 -6.94 -30.55 -24.74
N ASN A 370 -5.93 -30.80 -23.91
CA ASN A 370 -4.71 -31.52 -24.28
C ASN A 370 -4.07 -31.05 -25.61
N GLY A 371 -4.02 -29.73 -25.83
CA GLY A 371 -3.52 -29.11 -27.06
C GLY A 371 -4.36 -29.39 -28.32
N LYS A 372 -5.65 -29.74 -28.18
CA LYS A 372 -6.58 -30.03 -29.29
C LYS A 372 -7.68 -28.99 -29.42
N ALA A 373 -8.26 -28.91 -30.62
CA ALA A 373 -9.36 -28.02 -30.93
C ALA A 373 -10.74 -28.68 -30.73
N VAL A 374 -11.66 -27.95 -30.09
CA VAL A 374 -13.10 -28.23 -30.12
C VAL A 374 -13.77 -27.22 -31.03
N THR A 375 -14.45 -27.68 -32.07
CA THR A 375 -15.22 -26.82 -33.00
C THR A 375 -16.69 -27.22 -32.98
N THR A 376 -17.59 -26.27 -33.25
CA THR A 376 -19.02 -26.54 -33.45
C THR A 376 -19.45 -26.18 -34.87
N GLU A 377 -20.41 -26.90 -35.44
CA GLU A 377 -20.99 -26.54 -36.75
C GLU A 377 -21.63 -25.14 -36.74
N TYR A 378 -21.25 -24.31 -37.72
CA TYR A 378 -21.82 -22.99 -37.96
C TYR A 378 -23.05 -23.09 -38.89
N ASN A 379 -24.22 -22.69 -38.40
CA ASN A 379 -25.46 -22.70 -39.16
C ASN A 379 -25.60 -21.41 -39.98
N SER A 380 -25.31 -21.50 -41.28
CA SER A 380 -25.43 -20.38 -42.23
C SER A 380 -26.88 -19.91 -42.45
N GLY A 381 -27.89 -20.64 -41.98
CA GLY A 381 -29.31 -20.26 -42.08
C GLY A 381 -29.78 -19.27 -41.03
N ASN A 382 -29.04 -19.09 -39.93
CA ASN A 382 -29.31 -18.10 -38.88
C ASN A 382 -28.05 -17.32 -38.41
N GLU A 383 -26.90 -17.59 -39.02
CA GLU A 383 -25.57 -17.06 -38.69
C GLU A 383 -25.15 -17.33 -37.23
N LYS A 384 -25.39 -18.56 -36.75
CA LYS A 384 -25.05 -18.98 -35.38
C LYS A 384 -24.44 -20.38 -35.35
N SER A 385 -23.47 -20.57 -34.47
CA SER A 385 -22.91 -21.87 -34.11
C SER A 385 -23.69 -22.48 -32.94
N ALA A 386 -23.43 -23.74 -32.63
CA ALA A 386 -23.82 -24.29 -31.33
C ALA A 386 -22.95 -23.68 -30.21
N TYR A 387 -23.44 -23.71 -28.96
CA TYR A 387 -22.55 -23.65 -27.80
C TYR A 387 -21.81 -24.99 -27.67
N ALA A 388 -20.54 -24.97 -27.30
CA ALA A 388 -19.74 -26.18 -27.15
C ALA A 388 -20.15 -27.00 -25.91
N VAL A 389 -20.45 -26.29 -24.81
CA VAL A 389 -20.93 -26.87 -23.55
C VAL A 389 -22.11 -26.05 -23.03
N SER A 390 -23.11 -26.72 -22.45
CA SER A 390 -24.21 -26.14 -21.69
C SER A 390 -24.23 -26.79 -20.30
N ASN A 391 -23.67 -26.10 -19.31
CA ASN A 391 -23.47 -26.62 -17.97
C ASN A 391 -24.61 -26.26 -17.01
N TYR A 392 -25.16 -27.27 -16.34
CA TYR A 392 -26.11 -27.16 -15.22
C TYR A 392 -25.58 -27.86 -13.95
N GLY A 393 -24.37 -28.42 -13.98
CA GLY A 393 -23.69 -29.09 -12.86
C GLY A 393 -22.29 -28.50 -12.65
N THR A 394 -21.30 -29.31 -12.30
CA THR A 394 -19.90 -28.85 -12.19
C THR A 394 -19.15 -29.10 -13.51
N PHE A 395 -18.57 -28.05 -14.09
CA PHE A 395 -17.72 -28.14 -15.28
C PHE A 395 -16.35 -27.51 -15.03
N THR A 396 -15.28 -28.25 -15.31
CA THR A 396 -13.90 -27.73 -15.26
C THR A 396 -13.29 -27.76 -16.67
N LEU A 397 -12.76 -26.64 -17.13
CA LEU A 397 -11.97 -26.56 -18.36
C LEU A 397 -10.48 -26.33 -18.04
N LYS A 398 -9.64 -27.22 -18.57
CA LYS A 398 -8.18 -27.11 -18.55
C LYS A 398 -7.56 -27.53 -19.88
N ASP A 399 -6.26 -27.33 -20.01
CA ASP A 399 -5.49 -27.62 -21.22
C ASP A 399 -4.05 -27.98 -20.84
N ALA A 400 -3.83 -29.20 -20.36
CA ALA A 400 -2.58 -29.58 -19.68
C ALA A 400 -1.34 -29.61 -20.60
N ALA A 401 -1.53 -29.75 -21.92
CA ALA A 401 -0.44 -29.71 -22.89
C ALA A 401 -0.26 -28.33 -23.57
N GLY A 402 -1.18 -27.39 -23.34
CA GLY A 402 -1.17 -26.05 -23.93
C GLY A 402 -1.59 -25.98 -25.40
N GLY A 403 -2.17 -24.84 -25.79
CA GLY A 403 -2.59 -24.54 -27.16
C GLY A 403 -3.98 -25.08 -27.55
N GLY A 404 -4.69 -25.74 -26.64
CA GLY A 404 -6.04 -26.25 -26.82
C GLY A 404 -7.07 -25.13 -26.94
N LYS A 405 -8.05 -25.30 -27.83
CA LYS A 405 -8.91 -24.21 -28.30
C LYS A 405 -10.37 -24.64 -28.54
N ILE A 406 -11.31 -24.05 -27.83
CA ILE A 406 -12.75 -24.13 -28.16
C ILE A 406 -13.11 -22.99 -29.12
N THR A 407 -13.65 -23.28 -30.30
CA THR A 407 -14.17 -22.28 -31.26
C THR A 407 -15.65 -22.58 -31.53
N ALA A 408 -16.53 -21.75 -30.96
CA ALA A 408 -17.96 -22.00 -30.93
C ALA A 408 -18.77 -20.71 -30.72
N ARG A 409 -20.09 -20.82 -30.50
CA ARG A 409 -20.88 -19.71 -29.95
C ARG A 409 -20.46 -19.32 -28.52
N GLY A 410 -19.77 -20.24 -27.83
CA GLY A 410 -19.24 -20.11 -26.48
C GLY A 410 -19.48 -21.36 -25.63
N VAL A 411 -19.21 -21.25 -24.34
CA VAL A 411 -19.71 -22.14 -23.27
C VAL A 411 -20.81 -21.41 -22.49
N GLN A 412 -21.87 -22.10 -22.10
CA GLN A 412 -22.87 -21.57 -21.18
C GLN A 412 -22.76 -22.23 -19.81
N ASN A 413 -22.76 -21.43 -18.74
CA ASN A 413 -22.97 -21.87 -17.38
C ASN A 413 -24.36 -21.39 -16.92
N LYS A 414 -25.23 -22.31 -16.45
CA LYS A 414 -26.68 -22.07 -16.36
C LYS A 414 -27.24 -22.37 -14.96
N LYS A 415 -27.69 -21.33 -14.26
CA LYS A 415 -28.41 -21.26 -12.96
C LYS A 415 -27.98 -22.16 -11.79
N ASN A 416 -27.88 -23.47 -12.01
CA ASN A 416 -27.48 -24.46 -11.01
C ASN A 416 -26.02 -24.94 -11.23
N GLY A 417 -25.34 -24.39 -12.25
CA GLY A 417 -24.00 -24.80 -12.65
C GLY A 417 -22.85 -24.05 -11.98
N THR A 418 -21.79 -24.78 -11.64
CA THR A 418 -20.48 -24.24 -11.24
C THR A 418 -19.50 -24.47 -12.38
N MET A 419 -18.79 -23.42 -12.82
CA MET A 419 -17.77 -23.51 -13.86
C MET A 419 -16.39 -23.07 -13.35
N TYR A 420 -15.38 -23.89 -13.57
CA TYR A 420 -13.98 -23.57 -13.35
C TYR A 420 -13.25 -23.46 -14.70
N MET A 421 -12.53 -22.36 -14.92
CA MET A 421 -11.65 -22.19 -16.08
C MET A 421 -10.20 -22.00 -15.62
N GLN A 422 -9.38 -23.02 -15.85
CA GLN A 422 -7.98 -23.10 -15.44
C GLN A 422 -7.01 -22.83 -16.60
N GLY A 423 -7.42 -23.12 -17.84
CA GLY A 423 -6.55 -23.01 -19.02
C GLY A 423 -7.28 -23.15 -20.35
N GLY A 424 -6.49 -23.11 -21.43
CA GLY A 424 -6.98 -23.16 -22.81
C GLY A 424 -7.59 -21.85 -23.31
N GLU A 425 -7.98 -21.82 -24.58
CA GLU A 425 -8.64 -20.68 -25.23
C GLU A 425 -10.09 -20.99 -25.57
N ILE A 426 -11.03 -20.08 -25.28
CA ILE A 426 -12.40 -20.12 -25.81
C ILE A 426 -12.63 -18.91 -26.73
N VAL A 427 -13.04 -19.17 -27.98
CA VAL A 427 -13.35 -18.16 -29.00
C VAL A 427 -14.83 -18.18 -29.33
N ALA A 428 -15.50 -17.08 -29.00
CA ALA A 428 -16.83 -16.77 -29.52
C ALA A 428 -16.72 -16.31 -30.99
N CYS A 429 -17.09 -17.18 -31.92
CA CYS A 429 -17.00 -16.92 -33.37
C CYS A 429 -18.24 -16.31 -34.01
N ASP A 430 -19.36 -16.24 -33.28
CA ASP A 430 -20.67 -15.88 -33.83
C ASP A 430 -20.83 -14.38 -34.12
N LYS A 431 -21.40 -14.09 -35.31
CA LYS A 431 -21.82 -12.75 -35.71
C LYS A 431 -23.05 -12.27 -34.94
N ASN A 432 -24.09 -13.09 -34.83
CA ASN A 432 -25.37 -12.72 -34.21
C ASN A 432 -25.36 -12.95 -32.68
N GLY A 433 -24.37 -12.32 -32.04
CA GLY A 433 -24.14 -12.26 -30.59
C GLY A 433 -23.75 -13.57 -29.92
N GLY A 434 -23.22 -13.48 -28.70
CA GLY A 434 -22.75 -14.61 -27.90
C GLY A 434 -21.76 -14.12 -26.84
N ALA A 435 -21.12 -15.03 -26.13
CA ALA A 435 -19.96 -14.73 -25.28
C ALA A 435 -19.11 -16.00 -25.15
N ALA A 436 -17.78 -15.87 -25.04
CA ALA A 436 -16.91 -17.04 -24.92
C ALA A 436 -17.26 -17.86 -23.66
N ILE A 437 -17.51 -17.18 -22.55
CA ILE A 437 -18.34 -17.70 -21.45
C ILE A 437 -19.60 -16.84 -21.30
N TRP A 438 -20.75 -17.51 -21.27
CA TRP A 438 -22.05 -16.93 -20.92
C TRP A 438 -22.49 -17.50 -19.57
N ASN A 439 -22.28 -16.73 -18.49
CA ASN A 439 -22.50 -17.15 -17.12
C ASN A 439 -23.83 -16.64 -16.55
N GLU A 440 -24.66 -17.55 -16.06
CA GLU A 440 -25.92 -17.30 -15.35
C GLU A 440 -25.94 -18.02 -13.98
N ALA A 441 -24.76 -18.36 -13.43
CA ALA A 441 -24.55 -19.08 -12.16
C ALA A 441 -23.13 -18.80 -11.61
N GLU A 442 -22.44 -19.79 -11.03
CA GLU A 442 -21.13 -19.62 -10.38
C GLU A 442 -19.97 -19.89 -11.34
N LEU A 443 -19.08 -18.91 -11.53
CA LEU A 443 -17.86 -19.01 -12.35
C LEU A 443 -16.62 -18.66 -11.54
N THR A 444 -15.59 -19.50 -11.60
CA THR A 444 -14.22 -19.17 -11.16
C THR A 444 -13.26 -19.30 -12.34
N MET A 445 -12.49 -18.26 -12.64
CA MET A 445 -11.49 -18.24 -13.71
C MET A 445 -10.12 -17.90 -13.14
N THR A 446 -9.25 -18.91 -13.10
CA THR A 446 -7.86 -18.80 -12.62
C THR A 446 -6.84 -18.66 -13.75
N GLY A 447 -7.23 -18.92 -15.00
CA GLY A 447 -6.33 -18.81 -16.14
C GLY A 447 -7.00 -19.01 -17.51
N GLY A 448 -6.17 -19.15 -18.54
CA GLY A 448 -6.61 -19.30 -19.93
C GLY A 448 -6.97 -17.98 -20.63
N THR A 449 -7.68 -18.08 -21.76
CA THR A 449 -8.02 -16.92 -22.61
C THR A 449 -9.44 -16.99 -23.16
N LEU A 450 -10.20 -15.89 -23.04
CA LEU A 450 -11.50 -15.69 -23.66
C LEU A 450 -11.39 -14.67 -24.80
N ARG A 451 -11.82 -15.03 -26.02
CA ARG A 451 -11.80 -14.13 -27.19
C ARG A 451 -13.17 -14.01 -27.85
N SER A 452 -13.44 -12.85 -28.46
CA SER A 452 -14.49 -12.74 -29.50
C SER A 452 -13.81 -12.46 -30.85
N SER A 453 -14.05 -13.27 -31.88
CA SER A 453 -13.37 -13.09 -33.17
C SER A 453 -14.14 -12.26 -34.20
N TYR A 454 -15.44 -12.03 -33.99
CA TYR A 454 -16.25 -11.19 -34.89
C TYR A 454 -16.14 -9.70 -34.51
N VAL A 455 -15.50 -8.91 -35.37
CA VAL A 455 -15.26 -7.46 -35.12
C VAL A 455 -16.55 -6.63 -35.13
N GLY A 456 -17.44 -6.87 -36.10
CA GLY A 456 -18.69 -6.13 -36.23
C GLY A 456 -18.56 -4.62 -36.38
N THR A 457 -19.65 -3.90 -36.10
CA THR A 457 -19.71 -2.42 -36.03
C THR A 457 -20.47 -1.95 -34.79
N PRO A 458 -20.28 -0.71 -34.31
CA PRO A 458 -21.07 -0.15 -33.21
C PRO A 458 -22.60 -0.10 -33.47
N ASN A 459 -23.03 -0.22 -34.73
CA ASN A 459 -24.45 -0.22 -35.13
C ASN A 459 -25.06 -1.64 -35.20
N ASP A 460 -24.29 -2.69 -34.92
CA ASP A 460 -24.79 -4.06 -35.00
C ASP A 460 -25.84 -4.31 -33.89
N THR A 461 -26.84 -5.15 -34.16
CA THR A 461 -27.92 -5.41 -33.18
C THR A 461 -27.43 -6.19 -31.95
N TYR A 462 -26.40 -7.03 -32.13
CA TYR A 462 -25.80 -7.85 -31.08
C TYR A 462 -24.28 -7.94 -31.32
N GLY A 463 -23.49 -7.98 -30.24
CA GLY A 463 -22.06 -8.26 -30.28
C GLY A 463 -21.73 -9.59 -29.60
N ALA A 464 -20.59 -10.19 -29.92
CA ALA A 464 -20.03 -11.33 -29.19
C ALA A 464 -19.01 -10.83 -28.16
N GLY A 465 -19.22 -11.13 -26.87
CA GLY A 465 -18.30 -10.74 -25.79
C GLY A 465 -17.28 -11.82 -25.47
N CYS A 466 -16.40 -11.56 -24.48
CA CYS A 466 -15.54 -12.58 -23.89
C CYS A 466 -16.27 -13.21 -22.70
N LEU A 467 -16.69 -12.40 -21.72
CA LEU A 467 -17.55 -12.82 -20.62
C LEU A 467 -18.84 -12.00 -20.60
N ASN A 468 -19.98 -12.69 -20.54
CA ASN A 468 -21.26 -12.11 -20.17
C ASN A 468 -21.68 -12.77 -18.84
N ASN A 469 -21.80 -11.97 -17.77
CA ASN A 469 -22.04 -12.44 -16.42
C ASN A 469 -23.35 -11.89 -15.83
N SER A 470 -24.37 -12.74 -15.68
CA SER A 470 -25.57 -12.45 -14.89
C SER A 470 -25.72 -13.39 -13.68
N GLY A 471 -24.60 -13.94 -13.22
CA GLY A 471 -24.47 -14.77 -12.01
C GLY A 471 -23.36 -14.22 -11.12
N THR A 472 -22.56 -15.11 -10.54
CA THR A 472 -21.35 -14.75 -9.78
C THR A 472 -20.12 -15.14 -10.59
N ALA A 473 -19.15 -14.24 -10.70
CA ALA A 473 -17.87 -14.51 -11.34
C ALA A 473 -16.70 -14.03 -10.48
N LEU A 474 -15.82 -14.97 -10.11
CA LEU A 474 -14.50 -14.69 -9.54
C LEU A 474 -13.44 -14.86 -10.64
N VAL A 475 -12.63 -13.84 -10.87
CA VAL A 475 -11.53 -13.86 -11.84
C VAL A 475 -10.22 -13.56 -11.11
N THR A 476 -9.36 -14.57 -10.99
CA THR A 476 -8.03 -14.45 -10.39
C THR A 476 -6.89 -14.57 -11.40
N GLY A 477 -7.19 -14.86 -12.67
CA GLY A 477 -6.17 -14.88 -13.72
C GLY A 477 -6.74 -14.97 -15.13
N GLY A 478 -5.96 -14.52 -16.12
CA GLY A 478 -6.21 -14.79 -17.55
C GLY A 478 -6.49 -13.58 -18.43
N SER A 479 -6.75 -13.85 -19.71
CA SER A 479 -6.85 -12.83 -20.77
C SER A 479 -8.25 -12.77 -21.41
N PHE A 480 -8.75 -11.56 -21.63
CA PHE A 480 -10.04 -11.27 -22.26
C PHE A 480 -9.81 -10.35 -23.47
N GLU A 481 -10.13 -10.84 -24.66
CA GLU A 481 -9.67 -10.25 -25.93
C GLU A 481 -10.86 -10.04 -26.88
N GLY A 482 -11.60 -8.96 -26.61
CA GLY A 482 -12.86 -8.63 -27.26
C GLY A 482 -12.64 -7.82 -28.53
N ALA A 483 -12.45 -8.48 -29.69
CA ALA A 483 -12.35 -7.76 -30.97
C ALA A 483 -13.65 -7.05 -31.40
N ASN A 484 -14.78 -7.32 -30.74
CA ASN A 484 -16.09 -6.81 -31.13
C ASN A 484 -16.28 -5.31 -30.80
N ARG A 485 -16.84 -4.55 -31.74
CA ARG A 485 -17.08 -3.10 -31.66
C ARG A 485 -18.49 -2.69 -31.21
N ARG A 486 -19.35 -3.66 -30.88
CA ARG A 486 -20.71 -3.44 -30.36
C ARG A 486 -20.87 -3.75 -28.87
N THR A 487 -20.02 -4.61 -28.31
CA THR A 487 -20.11 -5.08 -26.92
C THR A 487 -18.78 -4.97 -26.21
N TYR A 488 -18.82 -4.79 -24.89
CA TYR A 488 -17.62 -4.83 -24.04
C TYR A 488 -17.02 -6.24 -24.01
N ALA A 489 -15.72 -6.35 -23.68
CA ALA A 489 -15.07 -7.65 -23.50
C ALA A 489 -15.66 -8.41 -22.30
N ILE A 490 -15.89 -7.71 -21.18
CA ILE A 490 -16.65 -8.19 -20.03
C ILE A 490 -17.91 -7.31 -19.86
N ILE A 491 -19.07 -7.94 -19.76
CA ILE A 491 -20.31 -7.32 -19.26
C ILE A 491 -20.76 -8.06 -18.00
N SER A 492 -21.11 -7.33 -16.94
CA SER A 492 -21.74 -7.87 -15.73
C SER A 492 -23.08 -7.20 -15.43
N THR A 493 -24.09 -8.02 -15.14
CA THR A 493 -25.36 -7.66 -14.47
C THR A 493 -25.56 -8.44 -13.15
N GLY A 494 -24.59 -9.28 -12.79
CA GLY A 494 -24.55 -10.03 -11.54
C GLY A 494 -23.44 -9.53 -10.60
N THR A 495 -22.85 -10.46 -9.84
CA THR A 495 -21.69 -10.20 -8.97
C THR A 495 -20.40 -10.53 -9.72
N LEU A 496 -19.42 -9.63 -9.69
CA LEU A 496 -18.11 -9.81 -10.33
C LEU A 496 -16.97 -9.38 -9.39
N THR A 497 -16.11 -10.32 -9.00
CA THR A 497 -14.88 -10.02 -8.26
C THR A 497 -13.68 -10.29 -9.16
N ILE A 498 -12.84 -9.29 -9.39
CA ILE A 498 -11.56 -9.45 -10.09
C ILE A 498 -10.44 -9.20 -9.09
N ARG A 499 -9.74 -10.26 -8.69
CA ARG A 499 -8.64 -10.23 -7.72
C ARG A 499 -7.48 -11.07 -8.27
N PRO A 500 -6.58 -10.48 -9.08
CA PRO A 500 -5.47 -11.21 -9.68
C PRO A 500 -4.63 -11.93 -8.62
N ALA A 501 -4.35 -13.21 -8.81
CA ALA A 501 -3.41 -13.94 -7.97
C ALA A 501 -1.97 -13.52 -8.30
N GLU A 502 -1.04 -13.74 -7.36
CA GLU A 502 0.38 -13.44 -7.58
C GLU A 502 0.91 -14.19 -8.83
N GLY A 503 1.76 -13.52 -9.61
CA GLY A 503 2.27 -14.01 -10.89
C GLY A 503 1.22 -14.19 -12.01
N THR A 504 -0.08 -13.98 -11.72
CA THR A 504 -1.19 -14.40 -12.59
C THR A 504 -2.05 -13.20 -13.03
N PRO A 505 -1.58 -12.38 -13.99
CA PRO A 505 -2.25 -11.13 -14.34
C PRO A 505 -3.63 -11.36 -14.98
N VAL A 506 -4.57 -10.45 -14.68
CA VAL A 506 -5.85 -10.31 -15.40
C VAL A 506 -5.74 -9.16 -16.40
N THR A 507 -5.90 -9.47 -17.69
CA THR A 507 -5.80 -8.49 -18.78
C THR A 507 -7.08 -8.47 -19.62
N VAL A 508 -7.71 -7.29 -19.73
CA VAL A 508 -8.98 -7.09 -20.43
C VAL A 508 -8.81 -6.04 -21.53
N ASN A 509 -8.71 -6.53 -22.78
CA ASN A 509 -8.58 -5.74 -23.99
C ASN A 509 -9.90 -5.78 -24.78
N GLY A 510 -10.62 -4.66 -24.86
CA GLY A 510 -11.91 -4.60 -25.54
C GLY A 510 -11.97 -3.53 -26.63
N ALA A 511 -12.28 -3.91 -27.87
CA ALA A 511 -12.31 -2.97 -29.00
C ALA A 511 -13.33 -1.85 -28.76
N HIS A 512 -14.57 -2.20 -28.38
CA HIS A 512 -15.58 -1.25 -27.88
C HIS A 512 -15.19 -0.70 -26.50
N GLY A 513 -15.08 -1.56 -25.50
CA GLY A 513 -14.75 -1.22 -24.11
C GLY A 513 -14.29 -2.46 -23.35
N ALA A 514 -13.47 -2.29 -22.31
CA ALA A 514 -12.92 -3.43 -21.57
C ALA A 514 -13.97 -4.05 -20.62
N LEU A 515 -14.39 -3.31 -19.60
CA LEU A 515 -15.35 -3.77 -18.59
C LEU A 515 -16.60 -2.88 -18.57
N ALA A 516 -17.78 -3.49 -18.56
CA ALA A 516 -19.05 -2.84 -18.24
C ALA A 516 -19.75 -3.54 -17.07
N VAL A 517 -20.35 -2.73 -16.18
CA VAL A 517 -21.21 -3.18 -15.09
C VAL A 517 -22.55 -2.47 -15.24
N ASP A 518 -23.52 -3.17 -15.82
CA ASP A 518 -24.83 -2.64 -16.20
C ASP A 518 -25.90 -2.85 -15.12
N SER A 519 -25.67 -3.78 -14.20
CA SER A 519 -26.36 -3.88 -12.91
C SER A 519 -25.55 -4.77 -11.93
N GLY A 520 -26.02 -4.92 -10.69
CA GLY A 520 -25.39 -5.83 -9.73
C GLY A 520 -24.20 -5.20 -8.99
N THR A 521 -23.15 -5.97 -8.76
CA THR A 521 -21.96 -5.54 -8.00
C THR A 521 -20.67 -5.89 -8.72
N ALA A 522 -19.64 -5.04 -8.58
CA ALA A 522 -18.30 -5.39 -9.00
C ALA A 522 -17.23 -4.88 -8.02
N GLU A 523 -16.26 -5.73 -7.71
CA GLU A 523 -15.05 -5.36 -6.96
C GLU A 523 -13.80 -5.67 -7.78
N VAL A 524 -12.87 -4.72 -7.84
CA VAL A 524 -11.64 -4.84 -8.62
C VAL A 524 -10.43 -4.53 -7.75
N TYR A 525 -9.55 -5.52 -7.61
CA TYR A 525 -8.33 -5.48 -6.79
C TYR A 525 -7.06 -5.54 -7.65
N GLY A 526 -7.14 -5.13 -8.93
CA GLY A 526 -6.01 -5.14 -9.85
C GLY A 526 -6.38 -5.49 -11.30
N GLY A 527 -5.35 -5.66 -12.13
CA GLY A 527 -5.47 -6.00 -13.55
C GLY A 527 -5.46 -4.79 -14.48
N SER A 528 -5.57 -5.04 -15.79
CA SER A 528 -5.51 -4.01 -16.83
C SER A 528 -6.78 -3.99 -17.70
N TYR A 529 -7.35 -2.81 -17.92
CA TYR A 529 -8.62 -2.58 -18.62
C TYR A 529 -8.43 -1.55 -19.74
N ALA A 530 -8.18 -2.02 -20.96
CA ALA A 530 -7.81 -1.20 -22.11
C ALA A 530 -8.85 -1.23 -23.25
N SER A 531 -9.13 -0.07 -23.83
CA SER A 531 -10.11 0.08 -24.93
C SER A 531 -9.64 1.00 -26.06
N SER A 532 -10.01 0.63 -27.30
CA SER A 532 -9.69 1.40 -28.52
C SER A 532 -10.79 2.37 -28.98
N ASP A 533 -12.06 2.12 -28.64
CA ASP A 533 -13.20 2.95 -29.11
C ASP A 533 -13.92 3.76 -28.02
N TYR A 534 -14.05 3.27 -26.79
CA TYR A 534 -14.73 3.98 -25.69
C TYR A 534 -13.94 3.99 -24.38
N TYR A 535 -14.26 3.12 -23.41
CA TYR A 535 -13.88 3.25 -22.00
C TYR A 535 -13.12 2.02 -21.46
N GLY A 536 -12.31 2.21 -20.42
CA GLY A 536 -11.77 1.11 -19.62
C GLY A 536 -12.87 0.48 -18.74
N LEU A 537 -13.64 1.33 -18.06
CA LEU A 537 -14.81 0.96 -17.26
C LEU A 537 -16.05 1.76 -17.70
N TYR A 538 -17.16 1.06 -17.92
CA TYR A 538 -18.52 1.61 -18.03
C TYR A 538 -19.35 1.15 -16.83
N VAL A 539 -20.11 2.06 -16.22
CA VAL A 539 -21.05 1.76 -15.14
C VAL A 539 -22.41 2.34 -15.52
N SER A 540 -23.44 1.51 -15.57
CA SER A 540 -24.77 1.93 -16.04
C SER A 540 -25.89 1.37 -15.16
N ASN A 541 -27.13 1.51 -15.64
CA ASN A 541 -28.29 0.76 -15.20
C ASN A 541 -29.07 0.20 -16.40
N ASP A 542 -28.36 -0.16 -17.48
CA ASP A 542 -28.92 -0.62 -18.78
C ASP A 542 -29.54 -2.04 -18.76
N GLY A 543 -29.74 -2.61 -17.56
CA GLY A 543 -30.36 -3.92 -17.35
C GLY A 543 -31.81 -4.04 -17.86
N MET A 544 -32.17 -5.22 -18.34
CA MET A 544 -33.48 -5.55 -18.92
C MET A 544 -34.57 -5.79 -17.85
N GLY A 545 -34.78 -4.81 -16.97
CA GLY A 545 -35.74 -4.82 -15.86
C GLY A 545 -36.70 -3.62 -15.87
N ALA A 546 -37.64 -3.60 -14.92
CA ALA A 546 -38.52 -2.45 -14.67
C ALA A 546 -38.35 -1.99 -13.22
N ASP A 547 -38.07 -0.69 -13.05
CA ASP A 547 -37.38 -0.10 -11.89
C ASP A 547 -35.89 -0.52 -11.85
N PRO A 548 -34.92 0.40 -11.67
CA PRO A 548 -33.55 0.17 -12.13
C PRO A 548 -32.73 -0.71 -11.18
N GLU A 549 -32.31 -1.87 -11.68
CA GLU A 549 -31.22 -2.66 -11.11
C GLU A 549 -29.92 -1.85 -11.20
N LYS A 550 -29.60 -1.08 -10.16
CA LYS A 550 -28.37 -0.28 -10.10
C LYS A 550 -27.12 -1.18 -10.08
N ALA A 551 -26.04 -0.69 -10.67
CA ALA A 551 -24.69 -1.22 -10.44
C ALA A 551 -24.06 -0.56 -9.20
N ALA A 552 -23.29 -1.31 -8.43
CA ALA A 552 -22.42 -0.78 -7.37
C ALA A 552 -20.99 -1.33 -7.54
N VAL A 553 -20.05 -0.45 -7.85
CA VAL A 553 -18.67 -0.80 -8.21
C VAL A 553 -17.69 -0.22 -7.21
N THR A 554 -16.72 -1.03 -6.76
CA THR A 554 -15.59 -0.60 -5.91
C THR A 554 -14.27 -0.97 -6.59
N ILE A 555 -13.40 0.02 -6.76
CA ILE A 555 -12.05 -0.16 -7.33
C ILE A 555 -11.02 0.02 -6.22
N TYR A 556 -10.39 -1.06 -5.79
CA TYR A 556 -9.27 -1.07 -4.86
C TYR A 556 -7.93 -0.95 -5.59
N ASP A 557 -7.77 -1.58 -6.76
CA ASP A 557 -6.64 -1.35 -7.67
C ASP A 557 -7.00 -1.69 -9.13
N GLY A 558 -6.10 -1.39 -10.08
CA GLY A 558 -6.19 -1.73 -11.50
C GLY A 558 -5.89 -0.55 -12.41
N THR A 559 -5.44 -0.82 -13.64
CA THR A 559 -5.11 0.22 -14.63
C THR A 559 -6.23 0.38 -15.67
N PHE A 560 -6.85 1.55 -15.72
CA PHE A 560 -8.00 1.85 -16.58
C PHE A 560 -7.62 2.83 -17.70
N THR A 561 -7.73 2.37 -18.95
CA THR A 561 -7.31 3.10 -20.15
C THR A 561 -8.36 3.00 -21.26
N GLY A 562 -9.27 3.97 -21.33
CA GLY A 562 -10.11 4.16 -22.51
C GLY A 562 -9.49 5.09 -23.55
N LYS A 563 -10.26 5.37 -24.60
CA LYS A 563 -9.89 6.30 -25.68
C LYS A 563 -9.96 7.75 -25.22
N THR A 564 -11.10 8.14 -24.65
CA THR A 564 -11.39 9.50 -24.18
C THR A 564 -11.48 9.57 -22.67
N TYR A 565 -12.10 8.57 -22.03
CA TYR A 565 -12.33 8.48 -20.59
C TYR A 565 -11.88 7.13 -20.06
N ALA A 566 -11.30 7.08 -18.86
CA ALA A 566 -10.93 5.82 -18.21
C ALA A 566 -12.19 5.13 -17.66
N VAL A 567 -13.09 5.96 -17.12
CA VAL A 567 -14.36 5.59 -16.50
C VAL A 567 -15.47 6.44 -17.11
N TRP A 568 -16.61 5.81 -17.43
CA TRP A 568 -17.86 6.52 -17.70
C TRP A 568 -18.99 5.92 -16.84
N ILE A 569 -19.64 6.73 -16.01
CA ILE A 569 -20.92 6.39 -15.38
C ILE A 569 -22.05 7.18 -16.04
N GLY A 570 -23.10 6.49 -16.47
CA GLY A 570 -24.17 7.07 -17.26
C GLY A 570 -24.99 6.03 -18.00
N SER A 571 -25.86 6.49 -18.90
CA SER A 571 -26.58 5.63 -19.85
C SER A 571 -27.25 6.46 -20.95
N ASP A 572 -27.48 5.86 -22.12
CA ASP A 572 -28.25 6.47 -23.22
C ASP A 572 -29.74 6.05 -23.23
N TYR A 573 -30.15 5.15 -22.33
CA TYR A 573 -31.50 4.56 -22.30
C TYR A 573 -32.33 4.95 -21.08
N ASN A 574 -31.69 5.16 -19.93
CA ASN A 574 -32.30 5.39 -18.63
C ASN A 574 -31.98 6.79 -18.09
N ASP A 575 -32.97 7.40 -17.42
CA ASP A 575 -32.83 8.67 -16.71
C ASP A 575 -33.78 8.63 -15.49
N PRO A 576 -33.30 8.68 -14.24
CA PRO A 576 -31.90 8.83 -13.81
C PRO A 576 -31.10 7.51 -13.73
N VAL A 577 -29.78 7.65 -13.71
CA VAL A 577 -28.79 6.59 -13.45
C VAL A 577 -28.41 6.62 -11.97
N ASN A 578 -28.89 5.63 -11.20
CA ASN A 578 -28.76 5.57 -9.73
C ASN A 578 -27.57 4.71 -9.23
N SER A 579 -26.76 4.22 -10.16
CA SER A 579 -25.56 3.40 -9.92
C SER A 579 -24.44 4.16 -9.20
N THR A 580 -23.45 3.43 -8.68
CA THR A 580 -22.34 4.00 -7.89
C THR A 580 -20.98 3.42 -8.26
N LEU A 581 -19.97 4.27 -8.18
CA LEU A 581 -18.56 3.92 -8.26
C LEU A 581 -17.79 4.53 -7.08
N GLU A 582 -17.14 3.70 -6.28
CA GLU A 582 -16.14 4.11 -5.31
C GLU A 582 -14.73 3.76 -5.82
N ILE A 583 -13.82 4.74 -5.82
CA ILE A 583 -12.43 4.56 -6.21
C ILE A 583 -11.55 4.73 -4.97
N ARG A 584 -10.89 3.66 -4.57
CA ARG A 584 -10.02 3.53 -3.39
C ARG A 584 -8.54 3.33 -3.77
N GLY A 585 -8.28 2.91 -5.01
CA GLY A 585 -6.95 2.83 -5.61
C GLY A 585 -7.03 2.68 -7.14
N GLY A 586 -5.96 2.20 -7.77
CA GLY A 586 -5.86 2.05 -9.22
C GLY A 586 -5.35 3.28 -9.97
N ARG A 587 -5.01 3.10 -11.25
CA ARG A 587 -4.43 4.11 -12.14
C ARG A 587 -5.37 4.45 -13.29
N PHE A 588 -5.68 5.73 -13.46
CA PHE A 588 -6.64 6.24 -14.43
C PHE A 588 -5.94 7.10 -15.50
N ASN A 589 -5.61 6.46 -16.63
CA ASN A 589 -4.81 7.06 -17.71
C ASN A 589 -5.60 8.03 -18.64
N LYS A 590 -6.84 8.34 -18.26
CA LYS A 590 -7.77 9.26 -18.91
C LYS A 590 -8.75 9.82 -17.86
N PRO A 591 -9.43 10.95 -18.13
CA PRO A 591 -10.45 11.51 -17.25
C PRO A 591 -11.57 10.52 -16.90
N LEU A 592 -12.23 10.73 -15.76
CA LEU A 592 -13.49 10.12 -15.37
C LEU A 592 -14.66 10.91 -15.98
N ASN A 593 -15.83 10.32 -16.15
CA ASN A 593 -17.04 11.07 -16.52
C ASN A 593 -18.28 10.55 -15.81
N ALA A 594 -19.11 11.47 -15.34
CA ALA A 594 -20.49 11.22 -14.91
C ALA A 594 -21.43 12.01 -15.84
N GLN A 595 -22.41 11.34 -16.42
CA GLN A 595 -23.36 11.92 -17.39
C GLN A 595 -24.48 12.71 -16.67
N ASP A 596 -25.11 13.70 -17.33
CA ASP A 596 -26.10 14.61 -16.72
C ASP A 596 -27.33 13.92 -16.09
N ASN A 597 -27.63 12.67 -16.48
CA ASN A 597 -28.68 11.83 -15.91
C ASN A 597 -28.25 11.05 -14.66
N THR A 598 -26.99 11.14 -14.23
CA THR A 598 -26.49 10.46 -13.02
C THR A 598 -26.89 11.20 -11.75
N ARG A 599 -27.06 10.44 -10.67
CA ARG A 599 -27.24 10.98 -9.31
C ARG A 599 -26.04 11.80 -8.84
N GLU A 600 -26.28 12.77 -7.96
CA GLU A 600 -25.22 13.42 -7.20
C GLU A 600 -24.41 12.38 -6.40
N GLY A 601 -23.08 12.52 -6.38
CA GLY A 601 -22.19 11.53 -5.78
C GLY A 601 -22.27 10.13 -6.41
N ALA A 602 -22.44 10.04 -7.74
CA ALA A 602 -22.36 8.78 -8.49
C ALA A 602 -20.92 8.21 -8.52
N ILE A 603 -19.90 9.06 -8.59
CA ILE A 603 -18.49 8.71 -8.39
C ILE A 603 -18.03 9.29 -7.04
N ARG A 604 -17.26 8.52 -6.26
CA ARG A 604 -16.54 8.97 -5.07
C ARG A 604 -15.07 8.55 -5.16
N VAL A 605 -14.15 9.51 -5.20
CA VAL A 605 -12.69 9.28 -5.19
C VAL A 605 -12.17 9.45 -3.76
N MET A 606 -11.59 8.37 -3.23
CA MET A 606 -10.94 8.27 -1.92
C MET A 606 -9.49 7.77 -2.03
N GLY A 607 -9.07 7.30 -3.22
CA GLY A 607 -7.69 6.94 -3.50
C GLY A 607 -7.45 6.76 -5.00
N GLY A 608 -6.24 6.30 -5.35
CA GLY A 608 -5.83 6.04 -6.73
C GLY A 608 -5.14 7.24 -7.39
N THR A 609 -4.59 7.01 -8.59
CA THR A 609 -3.69 7.91 -9.30
C THR A 609 -4.27 8.32 -10.65
N PHE A 610 -4.40 9.63 -10.89
CA PHE A 610 -5.16 10.21 -12.00
C PHE A 610 -4.27 11.07 -12.89
N MET A 611 -4.45 11.01 -14.21
CA MET A 611 -3.77 11.89 -15.18
C MET A 611 -4.52 13.20 -15.47
N ASP A 612 -5.56 13.55 -14.70
CA ASP A 612 -6.30 14.81 -14.81
C ASP A 612 -6.78 15.29 -13.42
N LYS A 613 -6.07 16.27 -12.86
CA LYS A 613 -6.36 16.88 -11.55
C LYS A 613 -7.74 17.53 -11.48
N GLU A 614 -8.11 18.28 -12.52
CA GLU A 614 -9.34 19.08 -12.52
C GLU A 614 -10.56 18.18 -12.72
N ASN A 615 -10.40 17.05 -13.40
CA ASN A 615 -11.41 16.04 -13.51
C ASN A 615 -11.57 15.23 -12.21
N ALA A 616 -10.49 14.63 -11.70
CA ALA A 616 -10.54 13.83 -10.47
C ALA A 616 -11.05 14.66 -9.27
N GLY A 617 -10.64 15.93 -9.17
CA GLY A 617 -11.06 16.86 -8.12
C GLY A 617 -12.56 17.17 -8.09
N LYS A 618 -13.32 16.88 -9.17
CA LYS A 618 -14.79 17.03 -9.19
C LYS A 618 -15.52 15.87 -8.49
N PHE A 619 -14.82 14.77 -8.24
CA PHE A 619 -15.37 13.54 -7.65
C PHE A 619 -14.71 13.16 -6.31
N LEU A 620 -13.79 14.00 -5.83
CA LEU A 620 -13.02 13.80 -4.60
C LEU A 620 -13.93 13.83 -3.36
N ALA A 621 -13.75 12.87 -2.47
CA ALA A 621 -14.52 12.76 -1.23
C ALA A 621 -14.06 13.78 -0.17
N GLU A 622 -14.97 14.15 0.73
CA GLU A 622 -14.65 14.96 1.90
C GLU A 622 -13.62 14.24 2.80
N GLY A 623 -12.59 14.98 3.24
CA GLY A 623 -11.44 14.43 3.99
C GLY A 623 -10.23 14.01 3.14
N TYR A 624 -10.33 14.07 1.80
CA TYR A 624 -9.28 13.65 0.88
C TYR A 624 -8.71 14.83 0.08
N GLU A 625 -7.43 14.76 -0.29
CA GLU A 625 -6.76 15.71 -1.18
C GLU A 625 -6.09 15.02 -2.38
N LEU A 626 -5.81 15.78 -3.44
CA LEU A 626 -5.05 15.34 -4.61
C LEU A 626 -3.60 15.83 -4.50
N THR A 627 -2.74 14.98 -3.94
CA THR A 627 -1.29 15.21 -3.85
C THR A 627 -0.70 15.23 -5.26
N ASP A 628 0.27 16.13 -5.48
CA ASP A 628 0.99 16.25 -6.74
C ASP A 628 2.21 15.31 -6.74
N ASN A 629 2.16 14.27 -7.58
CA ASN A 629 3.21 13.26 -7.65
C ASN A 629 4.45 13.76 -8.39
N LYS A 630 4.34 14.90 -9.09
CA LYS A 630 5.39 15.53 -9.94
C LYS A 630 5.77 14.71 -11.19
N ASP A 631 5.04 13.65 -11.50
CA ASP A 631 5.17 12.82 -12.72
C ASP A 631 4.06 13.11 -13.76
N GLY A 632 3.36 14.24 -13.62
CA GLY A 632 2.17 14.55 -14.41
C GLY A 632 0.89 13.83 -13.95
N THR A 633 0.93 13.13 -12.82
CA THR A 633 -0.23 12.50 -12.19
C THR A 633 -0.49 13.04 -10.77
N TRP A 634 -1.70 12.77 -10.28
CA TRP A 634 -2.13 13.16 -8.93
C TRP A 634 -2.72 11.95 -8.21
N THR A 635 -2.19 11.66 -7.02
CA THR A 635 -2.74 10.61 -6.15
C THR A 635 -3.76 11.24 -5.20
N ALA A 636 -4.95 10.63 -5.12
CA ALA A 636 -5.90 10.93 -4.06
C ALA A 636 -5.47 10.20 -2.78
N GLY A 637 -5.52 10.90 -1.64
CA GLY A 637 -5.22 10.32 -0.32
C GLY A 637 -5.93 11.08 0.78
N ALA A 638 -6.06 10.47 1.96
CA ALA A 638 -6.61 11.13 3.14
C ALA A 638 -5.66 12.26 3.59
N VAL A 639 -6.22 13.41 3.99
CA VAL A 639 -5.42 14.55 4.48
C VAL A 639 -4.74 14.17 5.80
N ARG A 640 -3.39 14.13 5.84
CA ARG A 640 -2.65 13.85 7.09
C ARG A 640 -3.09 14.86 8.17
N SER A 641 -3.61 14.31 9.26
CA SER A 641 -4.24 15.07 10.33
C SER A 641 -3.59 14.73 11.65
N VAL A 642 -2.96 15.73 12.27
CA VAL A 642 -2.29 15.59 13.58
C VAL A 642 -3.21 15.97 14.74
N ALA A 643 -4.32 16.66 14.42
CA ALA A 643 -5.34 17.08 15.35
C ALA A 643 -6.73 16.98 14.71
N MET A 644 -7.77 16.80 15.52
CA MET A 644 -9.16 16.66 15.10
C MET A 644 -10.10 17.59 15.88
N VAL A 645 -11.12 18.12 15.21
CA VAL A 645 -12.24 18.86 15.82
C VAL A 645 -13.55 18.32 15.28
N ASN A 646 -14.41 17.79 16.16
CA ASN A 646 -15.76 17.28 15.80
C ASN A 646 -15.78 16.26 14.63
N GLY A 647 -14.74 15.45 14.47
CA GLY A 647 -14.61 14.49 13.35
C GLY A 647 -13.91 15.03 12.09
N VAL A 648 -13.54 16.32 12.06
CA VAL A 648 -12.75 16.92 10.97
C VAL A 648 -11.28 16.95 11.36
N GLY A 649 -10.41 16.41 10.50
CA GLY A 649 -8.96 16.39 10.68
C GLY A 649 -8.26 17.69 10.25
N TYR A 650 -7.12 17.99 10.89
CA TYR A 650 -6.31 19.18 10.67
C TYR A 650 -4.81 18.86 10.71
N PRO A 651 -3.99 19.41 9.80
CA PRO A 651 -2.55 19.11 9.71
C PRO A 651 -1.68 19.78 10.80
N THR A 652 -2.25 20.63 11.67
CA THR A 652 -1.55 21.16 12.85
C THR A 652 -2.53 21.42 14.01
N LEU A 653 -2.06 21.31 15.25
CA LEU A 653 -2.81 21.74 16.44
C LEU A 653 -3.23 23.22 16.35
N VAL A 654 -2.36 24.08 15.78
CA VAL A 654 -2.64 25.51 15.58
C VAL A 654 -3.84 25.72 14.63
N ALA A 655 -3.94 24.96 13.54
CA ALA A 655 -5.07 25.03 12.62
C ALA A 655 -6.39 24.53 13.25
N ALA A 656 -6.32 23.46 14.05
CA ALA A 656 -7.49 22.95 14.78
C ALA A 656 -8.00 23.94 15.84
N VAL A 657 -7.10 24.57 16.61
CA VAL A 657 -7.47 25.64 17.55
C VAL A 657 -8.04 26.84 16.80
N ALA A 658 -7.45 27.24 15.66
CA ALA A 658 -7.99 28.33 14.84
C ALA A 658 -9.43 28.03 14.37
N ALA A 659 -9.72 26.80 13.95
CA ALA A 659 -11.08 26.37 13.59
C ALA A 659 -12.08 26.51 14.74
N VAL A 660 -11.72 26.13 15.98
CA VAL A 660 -12.57 26.37 17.16
C VAL A 660 -12.79 27.86 17.38
N THR A 661 -11.75 28.70 17.32
CA THR A 661 -11.89 30.16 17.55
C THR A 661 -12.71 30.89 16.48
N GLY A 662 -12.70 30.40 15.24
CA GLY A 662 -13.47 30.94 14.12
C GLY A 662 -14.90 30.42 14.00
N SER A 663 -15.26 29.38 14.78
CA SER A 663 -16.61 28.80 14.79
C SER A 663 -17.67 29.75 15.37
N GLU A 664 -18.95 29.55 15.00
CA GLU A 664 -20.05 30.36 15.53
C GLU A 664 -20.24 30.23 17.05
N THR A 665 -19.90 29.08 17.62
CA THR A 665 -20.02 28.80 19.06
C THR A 665 -18.81 29.25 19.86
N LYS A 666 -17.63 29.31 19.23
CA LYS A 666 -16.30 29.43 19.86
C LYS A 666 -16.02 28.40 20.96
N ALA A 667 -16.71 27.27 20.92
CA ALA A 667 -16.63 26.23 21.92
C ALA A 667 -16.47 24.86 21.24
N GLY A 668 -15.49 24.09 21.69
CA GLY A 668 -15.18 22.78 21.11
C GLY A 668 -13.96 22.13 21.75
N THR A 669 -13.80 20.83 21.46
CA THR A 669 -12.62 20.04 21.82
C THR A 669 -11.77 19.85 20.57
N VAL A 670 -10.47 20.14 20.71
CA VAL A 670 -9.41 19.71 19.79
C VAL A 670 -8.76 18.49 20.41
N THR A 671 -8.72 17.37 19.70
CA THR A 671 -8.00 16.16 20.11
C THR A 671 -6.74 16.02 19.27
N LEU A 672 -5.58 15.81 19.89
CA LEU A 672 -4.33 15.46 19.18
C LEU A 672 -4.32 13.96 18.83
N LEU A 673 -3.80 13.59 17.67
CA LEU A 673 -3.86 12.24 17.09
C LEU A 673 -2.50 11.54 16.99
N GLU A 674 -1.41 12.29 17.12
CA GLU A 674 -0.03 11.82 17.12
C GLU A 674 0.86 12.81 17.87
N ASP A 675 2.08 12.41 18.25
CA ASP A 675 3.08 13.35 18.80
C ASP A 675 3.42 14.41 17.76
N ALA A 676 3.17 15.68 18.09
CA ALA A 676 3.12 16.78 17.13
C ALA A 676 4.02 17.95 17.54
N GLN A 677 4.56 18.64 16.54
CA GLN A 677 5.39 19.83 16.73
C GLN A 677 4.73 21.06 16.08
N GLY A 678 4.90 22.25 16.67
CA GLY A 678 4.34 23.47 16.08
C GLY A 678 4.69 24.78 16.79
N GLY A 679 4.01 25.85 16.34
CA GLY A 679 4.15 27.20 16.89
C GLY A 679 3.38 27.42 18.19
N GLY A 680 3.51 28.62 18.74
CA GLY A 680 2.71 29.04 19.89
C GLY A 680 1.22 29.23 19.55
N ILE A 681 0.37 29.09 20.56
CA ILE A 681 -1.09 29.18 20.47
C ILE A 681 -1.57 30.45 21.19
N GLY A 682 -2.07 31.42 20.44
CA GLY A 682 -2.54 32.71 20.95
C GLY A 682 -4.06 32.88 20.84
N LEU A 683 -4.73 33.20 21.95
CA LEU A 683 -6.13 33.60 22.01
C LEU A 683 -6.23 35.11 22.26
N PHE A 684 -5.97 35.91 21.22
CA PHE A 684 -6.01 37.38 21.28
C PHE A 684 -7.43 37.93 21.06
N ASN A 685 -7.95 38.73 22.00
CA ASN A 685 -9.27 39.37 21.82
C ASN A 685 -9.27 40.33 20.62
N ALA A 686 -8.12 40.93 20.30
CA ALA A 686 -7.94 41.84 19.16
C ALA A 686 -8.25 41.18 17.81
N ASP A 687 -7.91 39.89 17.67
CA ASP A 687 -8.14 39.08 16.47
C ASP A 687 -9.48 38.33 16.52
N GLY A 688 -10.32 38.61 17.52
CA GLY A 688 -11.67 38.07 17.65
C GLY A 688 -11.80 36.84 18.55
N ALA A 689 -10.71 36.34 19.15
CA ALA A 689 -10.76 35.29 20.17
C ALA A 689 -11.27 35.86 21.51
N VAL A 690 -12.56 36.21 21.52
CA VAL A 690 -13.33 36.74 22.64
C VAL A 690 -14.42 35.73 23.01
N GLY A 691 -14.42 35.24 24.24
CA GLY A 691 -15.44 34.33 24.77
C GLY A 691 -15.29 32.87 24.32
N VAL A 692 -14.06 32.44 24.02
CA VAL A 692 -13.73 31.06 23.62
C VAL A 692 -13.85 30.13 24.83
N ASP A 693 -14.43 28.94 24.64
CA ASP A 693 -14.38 27.83 25.60
C ASP A 693 -13.75 26.59 24.93
N LEU A 694 -12.41 26.55 24.97
CA LEU A 694 -11.58 25.59 24.26
C LEU A 694 -11.14 24.45 25.18
N THR A 695 -11.26 23.20 24.72
CA THR A 695 -10.52 22.08 25.28
C THR A 695 -9.47 21.60 24.28
N ILE A 696 -8.22 21.47 24.71
CA ILE A 696 -7.16 20.74 24.01
C ILE A 696 -6.95 19.44 24.78
N ASP A 697 -7.33 18.33 24.15
CA ASP A 697 -7.13 16.97 24.63
C ASP A 697 -5.91 16.42 23.89
N LEU A 698 -4.79 16.19 24.59
CA LEU A 698 -3.56 15.74 23.92
C LEU A 698 -3.56 14.23 23.64
N GLY A 699 -4.59 13.47 24.06
CA GLY A 699 -4.75 12.05 23.70
C GLY A 699 -3.69 11.11 24.26
N GLY A 700 -2.87 11.56 25.22
CA GLY A 700 -1.65 10.88 25.70
C GLY A 700 -0.36 11.45 25.09
N HIS A 701 -0.47 12.03 23.90
CA HIS A 701 0.65 12.49 23.07
C HIS A 701 1.39 13.74 23.59
N THR A 702 2.54 14.02 22.99
CA THR A 702 3.31 15.26 23.19
C THR A 702 2.97 16.32 22.16
N TYR A 703 2.66 17.54 22.61
CA TYR A 703 2.81 18.75 21.78
C TYR A 703 4.11 19.49 22.10
N THR A 704 5.04 19.51 21.16
CA THR A 704 6.31 20.23 21.29
C THR A 704 6.26 21.59 20.58
N CYS A 705 6.36 22.67 21.36
CA CYS A 705 6.47 24.01 20.80
C CYS A 705 7.89 24.26 20.24
N VAL A 706 8.03 24.21 18.92
CA VAL A 706 9.25 24.58 18.17
C VAL A 706 9.25 26.05 17.76
N GLY A 707 8.10 26.72 17.83
CA GLY A 707 7.94 28.13 17.52
C GLY A 707 7.37 28.41 16.12
N PRO A 708 7.17 29.69 15.75
CA PRO A 708 7.50 30.89 16.52
C PRO A 708 6.69 31.00 17.82
N ALA A 709 7.27 31.68 18.82
CA ALA A 709 6.58 32.05 20.03
C ALA A 709 5.46 33.07 19.74
N VAL A 710 4.43 33.08 20.59
CA VAL A 710 3.32 34.06 20.56
C VAL A 710 3.46 35.09 21.68
N GLY A 711 2.74 36.21 21.54
CA GLY A 711 2.60 37.23 22.57
C GLY A 711 2.09 38.55 21.99
N SER A 712 2.04 39.59 22.81
CA SER A 712 1.77 40.95 22.33
C SER A 712 2.92 41.45 21.45
N SER A 713 2.62 42.25 20.43
CA SER A 713 3.60 42.60 19.38
C SER A 713 4.86 43.28 19.92
N GLY A 714 6.04 42.73 19.59
CA GLY A 714 7.35 43.13 20.12
C GLY A 714 7.72 42.50 21.47
N THR A 715 6.93 41.55 21.97
CA THR A 715 7.14 40.78 23.22
C THR A 715 6.77 39.30 23.07
N GLU A 716 6.81 38.78 21.85
CA GLU A 716 6.48 37.40 21.49
C GLU A 716 7.49 36.42 22.11
N SER A 717 7.08 35.73 23.18
CA SER A 717 7.97 34.87 23.99
C SER A 717 7.24 33.76 24.74
N GLN A 718 5.99 33.46 24.37
CA GLN A 718 5.14 32.47 25.04
C GLN A 718 4.81 31.28 24.12
N ALA A 719 4.61 30.08 24.67
CA ALA A 719 4.03 28.96 23.91
C ALA A 719 2.48 29.05 23.89
N PHE A 720 1.86 29.52 24.97
CA PHE A 720 0.43 29.77 25.07
C PHE A 720 0.18 31.18 25.62
N HIS A 721 -0.55 32.01 24.87
CA HIS A 721 -0.96 33.36 25.29
C HIS A 721 -2.49 33.43 25.35
N LEU A 722 -3.06 33.49 26.55
CA LEU A 722 -4.50 33.31 26.76
C LEU A 722 -5.13 34.59 27.33
N GLU A 723 -5.81 35.40 26.51
CA GLU A 723 -6.36 36.67 27.00
C GLU A 723 -7.67 36.54 27.81
N LYS A 724 -7.95 37.59 28.59
CA LYS A 724 -9.13 37.75 29.45
C LYS A 724 -10.44 37.62 28.68
N GLY A 725 -11.36 36.83 29.25
CA GLY A 725 -12.67 36.52 28.68
C GLY A 725 -12.74 35.12 28.07
N ASN A 726 -11.60 34.45 27.86
CA ASN A 726 -11.53 33.07 27.36
C ASN A 726 -11.39 32.06 28.51
N LYS A 727 -11.83 30.83 28.24
CA LYS A 727 -11.69 29.64 29.09
C LYS A 727 -10.97 28.57 28.27
N VAL A 728 -9.92 27.99 28.83
CA VAL A 728 -9.11 26.95 28.19
C VAL A 728 -8.89 25.79 29.15
N THR A 729 -9.12 24.57 28.66
CA THR A 729 -8.68 23.33 29.29
C THR A 729 -7.58 22.74 28.42
N VAL A 730 -6.45 22.33 29.00
CA VAL A 730 -5.46 21.47 28.35
C VAL A 730 -5.34 20.21 29.20
N LYS A 731 -5.39 19.02 28.58
CA LYS A 731 -5.40 17.76 29.34
C LYS A 731 -4.78 16.57 28.62
N ASN A 732 -4.53 15.49 29.37
CA ASN A 732 -4.18 14.15 28.89
C ASN A 732 -2.95 14.10 27.97
N GLY A 733 -1.73 14.34 28.48
CA GLY A 733 -0.50 14.21 27.66
C GLY A 733 0.65 15.14 28.09
N THR A 734 1.54 15.46 27.15
CA THR A 734 2.73 16.28 27.43
C THR A 734 2.72 17.60 26.63
N VAL A 735 3.02 18.72 27.29
CA VAL A 735 3.41 19.96 26.61
C VAL A 735 4.90 20.18 26.82
N ALA A 736 5.66 20.21 25.74
CA ALA A 736 7.11 20.41 25.75
C ALA A 736 7.50 21.68 25.00
N ILE A 737 8.64 22.26 25.40
CA ILE A 737 9.31 23.33 24.65
C ILE A 737 10.57 22.76 24.01
N SER A 738 10.81 23.03 22.73
CA SER A 738 12.07 22.61 22.09
C SER A 738 13.28 23.35 22.65
N GLU A 739 14.38 22.61 22.86
CA GLU A 739 15.68 23.19 23.24
C GLU A 739 16.32 24.01 22.10
N GLU A 740 15.86 23.87 20.85
CA GLU A 740 16.39 24.57 19.66
C GLU A 740 15.96 26.06 19.56
N ASN A 741 16.12 26.80 20.65
CA ASN A 741 16.19 28.26 20.70
C ASN A 741 15.00 29.01 20.04
N ASN A 742 13.80 28.50 20.23
CA ASN A 742 12.51 29.00 19.72
C ASN A 742 12.00 30.36 20.28
N GLY A 743 12.76 31.02 21.17
CA GLY A 743 12.36 32.27 21.82
C GLY A 743 11.34 32.13 22.97
N VAL A 744 10.89 30.91 23.32
CA VAL A 744 9.87 30.69 24.36
C VAL A 744 10.47 30.81 25.76
N GLN A 745 10.19 31.93 26.41
CA GLN A 745 10.56 32.24 27.79
C GLN A 745 9.48 31.84 28.80
N MET A 746 8.22 31.72 28.36
CA MET A 746 7.09 31.30 29.17
C MET A 746 6.30 30.20 28.48
N MET A 747 5.97 29.08 29.14
CA MET A 747 5.09 28.08 28.51
C MET A 747 3.64 28.58 28.48
N PHE A 748 3.02 28.83 29.63
CA PHE A 748 1.68 29.42 29.73
C PHE A 748 1.72 30.84 30.29
N GLN A 749 1.18 31.80 29.55
CA GLN A 749 0.81 33.12 30.06
C GLN A 749 -0.71 33.24 30.06
N ASN A 750 -1.31 33.21 31.26
CA ASN A 750 -2.76 33.22 31.44
C ASN A 750 -3.28 34.59 31.95
N TYR A 751 -4.25 35.14 31.22
CA TYR A 751 -5.12 36.24 31.65
C TYR A 751 -6.62 35.83 31.65
N GLY A 752 -6.95 34.56 31.40
CA GLY A 752 -8.30 34.00 31.34
C GLY A 752 -8.58 32.93 32.40
N GLY A 753 -9.55 32.06 32.15
CA GLY A 753 -9.74 30.84 32.94
C GLY A 753 -8.92 29.69 32.36
N LEU A 754 -8.08 29.04 33.16
CA LEU A 754 -7.21 27.95 32.72
C LEU A 754 -7.42 26.68 33.57
N THR A 755 -7.59 25.54 32.93
CA THR A 755 -7.58 24.22 33.59
C THR A 755 -6.51 23.36 32.94
N LEU A 756 -5.66 22.76 33.76
CA LEU A 756 -4.58 21.86 33.37
C LEU A 756 -4.82 20.55 34.11
N GLN A 757 -5.03 19.46 33.38
CA GLN A 757 -5.45 18.18 33.96
C GLN A 757 -4.67 17.00 33.36
N ASP A 758 -4.11 16.13 34.20
CA ASP A 758 -3.44 14.90 33.76
C ASP A 758 -2.36 15.19 32.69
N LEU A 759 -1.43 16.11 33.01
CA LEU A 759 -0.42 16.67 32.11
C LEU A 759 1.02 16.53 32.64
N SER A 760 1.97 16.42 31.72
CA SER A 760 3.40 16.74 31.94
C SER A 760 3.78 18.03 31.23
N LEU A 761 4.34 19.00 31.95
CA LEU A 761 4.84 20.26 31.40
C LEU A 761 6.38 20.27 31.46
N LYS A 762 7.05 20.29 30.31
CA LYS A 762 8.52 20.23 30.18
C LYS A 762 9.07 21.53 29.56
N GLY A 763 9.74 22.37 30.35
CA GLY A 763 10.37 23.61 29.91
C GLY A 763 11.83 23.43 29.44
N ALA A 764 12.20 24.13 28.37
CA ALA A 764 13.57 24.14 27.83
C ALA A 764 14.50 25.12 28.56
N ARG A 765 15.78 25.16 28.19
CA ARG A 765 16.82 26.00 28.82
C ARG A 765 16.55 27.50 28.78
N ASN A 766 15.67 27.93 27.87
CA ASN A 766 15.22 29.31 27.70
C ASN A 766 13.93 29.63 28.48
N THR A 767 13.17 28.61 28.89
CA THR A 767 11.82 28.74 29.47
C THR A 767 11.92 29.02 30.96
N GLN A 768 12.03 30.30 31.33
CA GLN A 768 12.11 30.70 32.73
C GLN A 768 10.83 30.42 33.52
N TYR A 769 9.65 30.54 32.89
CA TYR A 769 8.36 30.41 33.58
C TYR A 769 7.52 29.29 32.93
N ILE A 770 7.05 28.32 33.71
CA ILE A 770 6.14 27.30 33.17
C ILE A 770 4.70 27.83 33.14
N ILE A 771 4.23 28.42 34.24
CA ILE A 771 2.91 29.06 34.31
C ILE A 771 3.03 30.44 34.96
N SER A 772 2.67 31.49 34.20
CA SER A 772 2.49 32.86 34.70
C SER A 772 1.00 33.24 34.61
N CYS A 773 0.36 33.41 35.77
CA CYS A 773 -1.07 33.70 35.93
C CYS A 773 -1.29 35.14 36.39
N ASN A 774 -1.72 35.99 35.46
CA ASN A 774 -1.83 37.43 35.65
C ASN A 774 -3.27 37.92 35.88
N TYR A 775 -4.26 37.12 35.51
CA TYR A 775 -5.70 37.33 35.78
C TYR A 775 -6.45 36.00 35.74
N GLY A 776 -7.60 35.93 36.39
CA GLY A 776 -8.54 34.80 36.28
C GLY A 776 -8.30 33.68 37.29
N ASP A 777 -8.89 32.51 37.03
CA ASP A 777 -8.75 31.33 37.89
C ASP A 777 -8.03 30.22 37.13
N THR A 778 -7.05 29.60 37.79
CA THR A 778 -6.24 28.52 37.23
C THR A 778 -6.33 27.29 38.13
N VAL A 779 -6.61 26.12 37.55
CA VAL A 779 -6.68 24.84 38.27
C VAL A 779 -5.71 23.85 37.65
N LEU A 780 -4.83 23.28 38.48
CA LEU A 780 -3.96 22.16 38.14
C LEU A 780 -4.51 20.91 38.85
N THR A 781 -4.71 19.82 38.12
CA THR A 781 -5.09 18.51 38.67
C THR A 781 -4.18 17.44 38.07
N ASN A 782 -3.47 16.67 38.89
CA ASN A 782 -2.48 15.67 38.43
C ASN A 782 -1.43 16.22 37.42
N VAL A 783 -0.95 17.45 37.62
CA VAL A 783 -0.01 18.11 36.69
C VAL A 783 1.42 17.98 37.19
N ASN A 784 2.31 17.46 36.34
CA ASN A 784 3.75 17.47 36.54
C ASN A 784 4.35 18.73 35.88
N ILE A 785 5.31 19.38 36.56
CA ILE A 785 6.07 20.52 36.06
C ILE A 785 7.56 20.25 36.23
N ASP A 786 8.31 20.35 35.14
CA ASP A 786 9.77 20.27 35.15
C ASP A 786 10.42 21.16 34.06
N GLY A 787 11.73 21.39 34.15
CA GLY A 787 12.46 22.10 33.10
C GLY A 787 13.92 22.43 33.39
N THR A 788 14.68 22.67 32.32
CA THR A 788 16.15 22.79 32.35
C THR A 788 16.69 24.21 32.62
N HIS A 789 15.82 25.23 32.69
CA HIS A 789 16.24 26.61 32.95
C HIS A 789 16.76 26.81 34.39
N ALA A 790 17.99 27.32 34.54
CA ALA A 790 18.70 27.39 35.82
C ALA A 790 18.05 28.24 36.94
N ASN A 791 17.07 29.10 36.61
CA ASN A 791 16.24 29.82 37.58
C ASN A 791 14.75 29.59 37.28
N LEU A 792 14.34 28.32 37.12
CA LEU A 792 12.97 27.93 36.76
C LEU A 792 11.94 28.42 37.79
N VAL A 793 10.89 29.06 37.31
CA VAL A 793 9.69 29.44 38.06
C VAL A 793 8.55 28.54 37.60
N ALA A 794 8.07 27.67 38.49
CA ALA A 794 6.99 26.75 38.16
C ALA A 794 5.66 27.49 38.08
N LEU A 795 5.35 28.27 39.12
CA LEU A 795 4.13 29.06 39.27
C LEU A 795 4.49 30.51 39.63
N ASP A 796 4.24 31.42 38.70
CA ASP A 796 4.25 32.88 38.89
C ASP A 796 2.79 33.36 38.98
N VAL A 797 2.37 33.84 40.16
CA VAL A 797 0.99 34.25 40.43
C VAL A 797 0.94 35.74 40.78
N MET A 798 0.76 36.55 39.74
CA MET A 798 1.04 37.98 39.78
C MET A 798 -0.23 38.82 39.54
N HIS A 799 -0.63 39.66 40.50
CA HIS A 799 -1.76 40.58 40.29
C HIS A 799 -1.29 41.91 39.70
N TRP A 800 -1.62 42.18 38.43
CA TRP A 800 -1.13 43.36 37.70
C TRP A 800 -2.00 44.61 37.87
N LEU A 801 -1.67 45.43 38.87
CA LEU A 801 -2.38 46.67 39.21
C LEU A 801 -2.02 47.85 38.29
N GLY A 802 -2.96 48.78 38.11
CA GLY A 802 -2.84 49.92 37.20
C GLY A 802 -3.11 49.56 35.74
N THR A 803 -3.87 48.49 35.50
CA THR A 803 -4.16 47.93 34.17
C THR A 803 -5.63 47.51 34.04
N THR A 804 -6.04 47.00 32.87
CA THR A 804 -7.35 46.40 32.63
C THR A 804 -7.59 45.04 33.32
N TYR A 805 -6.66 44.61 34.19
CA TYR A 805 -6.70 43.37 34.95
C TYR A 805 -6.85 43.58 36.47
N GLU A 806 -6.82 44.82 36.97
CA GLU A 806 -6.86 45.12 38.42
C GLU A 806 -8.22 44.83 39.11
N ASP A 807 -9.24 44.49 38.32
CA ASP A 807 -10.60 44.16 38.76
C ASP A 807 -10.72 42.74 39.38
N LYS A 808 -9.73 41.86 39.17
CA LYS A 808 -9.69 40.53 39.80
C LYS A 808 -8.25 40.02 39.96
N ALA A 809 -7.86 39.79 41.21
CA ALA A 809 -6.63 39.09 41.54
C ALA A 809 -6.68 37.63 41.05
N PRO A 810 -5.62 37.09 40.44
CA PRO A 810 -5.60 35.70 39.97
C PRO A 810 -5.62 34.69 41.13
N THR A 811 -6.21 33.53 40.88
CA THR A 811 -6.24 32.40 41.81
C THR A 811 -5.62 31.16 41.14
N VAL A 812 -4.84 30.39 41.90
CA VAL A 812 -4.25 29.12 41.45
C VAL A 812 -4.53 28.04 42.48
N THR A 813 -5.13 26.94 42.05
CA THR A 813 -5.41 25.76 42.89
C THR A 813 -4.67 24.54 42.36
N VAL A 814 -3.95 23.83 43.24
CA VAL A 814 -3.20 22.61 42.91
C VAL A 814 -3.83 21.40 43.61
N ASN A 815 -4.44 20.54 42.80
CA ASN A 815 -5.14 19.31 43.15
C ASN A 815 -4.30 18.09 42.69
N ASN A 816 -3.03 18.06 43.10
CA ASN A 816 -2.09 17.00 42.76
C ASN A 816 -2.10 15.87 43.80
N THR A 817 -1.63 14.68 43.42
CA THR A 817 -1.26 13.61 44.36
C THR A 817 0.22 13.72 44.74
N LYS A 818 0.68 12.94 45.74
CA LYS A 818 2.12 12.88 46.09
C LYS A 818 3.04 12.46 44.94
N ALA A 819 2.49 11.77 43.92
CA ALA A 819 3.24 11.29 42.77
C ALA A 819 3.51 12.38 41.72
N ASN A 820 2.81 13.51 41.80
CA ASN A 820 2.98 14.60 40.85
C ASN A 820 4.04 15.59 41.31
N THR A 821 5.07 15.82 40.50
CA THR A 821 6.22 16.68 40.82
C THR A 821 6.03 18.10 40.27
N ILE A 822 6.35 19.12 41.07
CA ILE A 822 6.41 20.52 40.65
C ILE A 822 7.81 21.07 40.97
N ASN A 823 8.68 21.03 39.96
CA ASN A 823 10.03 21.56 40.04
C ASN A 823 10.07 23.03 39.61
N GLY A 824 10.69 23.86 40.44
CA GLY A 824 10.84 25.30 40.20
C GLY A 824 10.28 26.15 41.33
N LYS A 825 10.52 27.45 41.25
CA LYS A 825 10.11 28.43 42.26
C LYS A 825 8.59 28.68 42.24
N LEU A 826 8.03 29.00 43.40
CA LEU A 826 6.67 29.50 43.57
C LEU A 826 6.73 30.99 43.95
N ASP A 827 6.10 31.87 43.16
CA ASP A 827 6.02 33.31 43.42
C ASP A 827 4.56 33.77 43.47
N VAL A 828 4.20 34.56 44.49
CA VAL A 828 2.83 35.09 44.68
C VAL A 828 2.89 36.54 45.15
N TYR A 829 2.55 37.51 44.29
CA TYR A 829 2.75 38.93 44.55
C TYR A 829 1.80 39.84 43.75
N CYS A 830 1.72 41.12 44.12
CA CYS A 830 1.09 42.14 43.27
C CYS A 830 2.18 42.99 42.61
N TYR A 831 1.94 43.45 41.39
CA TYR A 831 2.87 44.25 40.59
C TYR A 831 2.20 45.51 40.05
N GLY A 832 2.99 46.50 39.64
CA GLY A 832 2.49 47.76 39.12
C GLY A 832 2.13 48.80 40.19
N ALA A 833 1.42 49.84 39.78
CA ALA A 833 1.14 51.00 40.63
C ALA A 833 0.14 50.64 41.74
N GLY A 834 0.56 50.78 43.01
CA GLY A 834 -0.24 50.44 44.17
C GLY A 834 0.00 49.05 44.77
N ALA A 835 0.99 48.29 44.26
CA ALA A 835 1.35 46.95 44.77
C ALA A 835 1.63 46.91 46.29
N GLU A 836 2.31 47.93 46.83
CA GLU A 836 2.56 48.08 48.28
C GLU A 836 1.27 48.16 49.13
N SER A 837 0.16 48.55 48.50
CA SER A 837 -1.17 48.72 49.11
C SER A 837 -2.20 47.71 48.58
N CYS A 838 -1.77 46.64 47.91
CA CYS A 838 -2.63 45.65 47.25
C CYS A 838 -3.64 45.00 48.22
N THR A 839 -4.92 45.36 48.10
CA THR A 839 -6.00 44.90 48.97
C THR A 839 -6.54 43.52 48.58
N ALA A 840 -6.66 43.26 47.28
CA ALA A 840 -6.95 41.95 46.71
C ALA A 840 -5.63 41.31 46.26
N LYS A 841 -5.02 40.51 47.13
CA LYS A 841 -3.82 39.73 46.78
C LYS A 841 -4.19 38.50 45.95
N PRO A 842 -3.31 38.04 45.03
CA PRO A 842 -3.49 36.74 44.40
C PRO A 842 -3.37 35.61 45.43
N THR A 843 -3.87 34.43 45.07
CA THR A 843 -3.90 33.26 45.96
C THR A 843 -3.36 32.03 45.26
N LEU A 844 -2.56 31.25 46.00
CA LEU A 844 -2.11 29.91 45.63
C LEU A 844 -2.57 28.96 46.75
N SER A 845 -3.23 27.86 46.38
CA SER A 845 -3.85 26.90 47.31
C SER A 845 -3.45 25.48 46.90
N ILE A 846 -2.67 24.80 47.74
CA ILE A 846 -2.06 23.50 47.43
C ILE A 846 -2.64 22.41 48.34
N THR A 847 -3.15 21.34 47.73
CA THR A 847 -3.73 20.18 48.44
C THR A 847 -2.91 18.89 48.29
N GLY A 848 -1.89 18.89 47.43
CA GLY A 848 -0.96 17.78 47.24
C GLY A 848 0.09 18.09 46.18
N GLY A 849 0.95 17.12 45.88
CA GLY A 849 2.14 17.29 45.04
C GLY A 849 3.44 17.14 45.82
N THR A 850 4.55 16.94 45.11
CA THR A 850 5.92 16.99 45.64
C THR A 850 6.69 18.11 44.95
N PHE A 851 7.33 18.98 45.72
CA PHE A 851 7.87 20.26 45.25
C PHE A 851 9.39 20.38 45.52
N SER A 852 10.13 21.02 44.62
CA SER A 852 11.57 21.32 44.85
C SER A 852 11.83 22.57 45.69
N ASN A 853 10.79 23.36 45.98
CA ASN A 853 10.83 24.53 46.88
C ASN A 853 9.74 24.39 47.95
N ASP A 854 9.94 24.98 49.14
CA ASP A 854 9.01 24.86 50.28
C ASP A 854 7.62 25.45 49.95
N PRO A 855 6.54 24.64 49.88
CA PRO A 855 5.19 25.10 49.60
C PRO A 855 4.43 25.59 50.85
N SER A 856 5.03 25.54 52.06
CA SER A 856 4.33 25.73 53.35
C SER A 856 3.53 27.03 53.47
N ALA A 857 3.89 28.09 52.73
CA ALA A 857 3.15 29.35 52.71
C ALA A 857 1.80 29.30 51.95
N TYR A 858 1.54 28.22 51.21
CA TYR A 858 0.45 28.09 50.24
C TYR A 858 -0.39 26.81 50.39
N VAL A 859 -0.11 26.00 51.42
CA VAL A 859 -0.85 24.75 51.70
C VAL A 859 -2.25 25.06 52.26
N ALA A 860 -3.25 24.36 51.76
CA ALA A 860 -4.65 24.55 52.13
C ALA A 860 -4.99 24.03 53.54
N ASP A 861 -6.05 24.58 54.14
CA ASP A 861 -6.57 24.14 55.45
C ASP A 861 -6.84 22.63 55.47
N GLY A 862 -6.25 21.94 56.45
CA GLY A 862 -6.37 20.48 56.60
C GLY A 862 -5.30 19.66 55.86
N TYR A 863 -4.29 20.30 55.27
CA TYR A 863 -3.13 19.68 54.64
C TYR A 863 -1.83 20.11 55.35
N VAL A 864 -0.75 19.36 55.15
CA VAL A 864 0.57 19.57 55.78
C VAL A 864 1.72 19.24 54.82
N VAL A 865 2.88 19.87 55.05
CA VAL A 865 4.13 19.59 54.35
C VAL A 865 4.97 18.57 55.14
N SER A 866 5.64 17.68 54.43
CA SER A 866 6.68 16.78 54.95
C SER A 866 7.85 16.70 53.96
N GLY A 867 9.08 16.60 54.46
CA GLY A 867 10.30 16.59 53.66
C GLY A 867 11.22 17.77 53.98
N ASN A 868 12.22 18.03 53.13
CA ASN A 868 13.21 19.11 53.30
C ASN A 868 13.93 19.42 51.97
N GLU A 869 14.79 20.45 51.93
CA GLU A 869 15.54 20.90 50.74
C GLU A 869 16.34 19.80 50.00
N THR A 870 16.72 18.71 50.67
CA THR A 870 17.48 17.58 50.07
C THR A 870 16.57 16.43 49.62
N GLU A 871 15.38 16.29 50.21
CA GLU A 871 14.43 15.19 49.93
C GLU A 871 13.24 15.64 49.05
N GLY A 872 13.10 16.95 48.81
CA GLY A 872 11.88 17.55 48.30
C GLY A 872 10.82 17.77 49.39
N TYR A 873 9.74 18.47 49.03
CA TYR A 873 8.64 18.81 49.93
C TYR A 873 7.33 18.21 49.42
N THR A 874 6.82 17.15 50.07
CA THR A 874 5.52 16.56 49.73
C THR A 874 4.40 17.19 50.56
N VAL A 875 3.33 17.60 49.89
CA VAL A 875 2.07 18.04 50.53
C VAL A 875 1.12 16.86 50.63
N SER A 876 0.52 16.68 51.81
CA SER A 876 -0.44 15.60 52.07
C SER A 876 -1.56 16.01 53.03
N LYS A 877 -2.67 15.28 53.02
CA LYS A 877 -3.82 15.55 53.90
C LYS A 877 -3.47 15.20 55.35
N TYR A 878 -3.76 16.11 56.28
CA TYR A 878 -3.46 15.89 57.69
C TYR A 878 -4.29 14.75 58.28
N VAL A 879 -3.61 13.70 58.72
CA VAL A 879 -4.19 12.59 59.49
C VAL A 879 -3.68 12.70 60.93
N ALA A 880 -4.58 12.91 61.88
CA ALA A 880 -4.23 12.98 63.29
C ALA A 880 -3.70 11.60 63.78
N PRO A 881 -2.61 11.57 64.59
CA PRO A 881 -2.01 10.32 65.03
C PRO A 881 -2.98 9.51 65.91
N THR A 882 -3.09 8.22 65.63
CA THR A 882 -3.96 7.30 66.38
C THR A 882 -3.34 6.99 67.75
N PRO A 883 -4.08 7.14 68.87
CA PRO A 883 -3.51 6.91 70.20
C PRO A 883 -3.23 5.41 70.44
N THR A 884 -2.00 5.11 70.86
CA THR A 884 -1.55 3.75 71.21
C THR A 884 -2.21 3.31 72.52
N PRO A 885 -2.74 2.07 72.63
CA PRO A 885 -3.41 1.62 73.86
C PRO A 885 -2.40 1.19 74.95
N ASP A 886 -2.48 1.81 76.12
CA ASP A 886 -1.75 1.41 77.33
C ASP A 886 -2.70 0.73 78.35
N HIS A 887 -2.14 -0.12 79.21
CA HIS A 887 -2.87 -0.94 80.18
C HIS A 887 -2.93 -0.29 81.58
N GLY A 888 -4.13 -0.11 82.16
CA GLY A 888 -4.22 0.05 83.62
C GLY A 888 -5.46 0.72 84.24
N GLN A 889 -6.47 -0.10 84.54
CA GLN A 889 -7.45 0.06 85.65
C GLN A 889 -7.86 1.47 86.16
N GLY A 890 -9.15 1.77 86.00
CA GLY A 890 -10.03 1.80 87.20
C GLY A 890 -10.75 3.12 87.56
N GLY A 891 -12.00 2.96 88.01
CA GLY A 891 -12.85 4.03 88.54
C GLY A 891 -13.81 4.61 87.50
N GLY A 892 -15.12 4.56 87.77
CA GLY A 892 -16.13 5.08 86.85
C GLY A 892 -17.33 5.68 87.58
N SER A 893 -18.19 6.36 86.82
CA SER A 893 -19.57 6.71 87.22
C SER A 893 -20.43 6.85 85.97
N GLN A 894 -21.73 6.54 86.09
CA GLN A 894 -22.67 6.58 84.97
C GLN A 894 -23.18 8.00 84.69
N ALA A 895 -23.49 8.26 83.42
CA ALA A 895 -24.54 9.18 82.99
C ALA A 895 -25.26 8.57 81.77
N THR A 896 -26.58 8.67 81.72
CA THR A 896 -27.45 7.95 80.75
C THR A 896 -27.52 8.66 79.40
N PRO A 897 -27.52 7.95 78.25
CA PRO A 897 -27.71 8.59 76.95
C PRO A 897 -29.12 9.16 76.76
N ALA A 898 -29.19 10.30 76.06
CA ALA A 898 -30.42 10.88 75.51
C ALA A 898 -30.72 10.26 74.11
N PRO A 899 -31.95 10.35 73.58
CA PRO A 899 -32.43 9.38 72.59
C PRO A 899 -31.80 9.54 71.20
N THR A 900 -31.36 8.42 70.64
CA THR A 900 -31.04 8.28 69.22
C THR A 900 -32.32 8.52 68.40
N ALA A 901 -32.31 9.54 67.53
CA ALA A 901 -33.31 9.66 66.49
C ALA A 901 -33.05 8.56 65.44
N THR A 902 -34.06 7.73 65.16
CA THR A 902 -33.97 6.66 64.17
C THR A 902 -33.58 7.25 62.81
N PRO A 903 -32.50 6.78 62.14
CA PRO A 903 -32.27 7.12 60.75
C PRO A 903 -33.43 6.56 59.92
N ALA A 904 -34.08 7.42 59.14
CA ALA A 904 -35.04 6.96 58.14
C ALA A 904 -34.32 5.99 57.18
N PRO A 905 -35.01 4.95 56.67
CA PRO A 905 -34.37 4.02 55.74
C PRO A 905 -33.97 4.78 54.47
N VAL A 906 -32.66 4.94 54.27
CA VAL A 906 -32.11 5.18 52.93
C VAL A 906 -32.60 4.01 52.07
N PRO A 907 -33.21 4.26 50.90
CA PRO A 907 -33.78 3.19 50.11
C PRO A 907 -32.67 2.18 49.75
N THR A 908 -32.91 0.91 50.05
CA THR A 908 -32.15 -0.18 49.44
C THR A 908 -32.15 0.04 47.94
N ALA A 909 -30.98 0.05 47.31
CA ALA A 909 -30.92 0.06 45.86
C ALA A 909 -31.69 -1.16 45.36
N THR A 910 -32.83 -0.93 44.68
CA THR A 910 -33.47 -1.97 43.89
C THR A 910 -32.38 -2.55 42.99
N PRO A 911 -32.19 -3.87 42.91
CA PRO A 911 -31.24 -4.43 41.95
C PRO A 911 -31.62 -3.88 40.57
N ALA A 912 -30.66 -3.25 39.90
CA ALA A 912 -30.84 -2.86 38.50
C ALA A 912 -31.28 -4.12 37.74
N PRO A 913 -32.31 -4.02 36.87
CA PRO A 913 -32.84 -5.20 36.22
C PRO A 913 -31.69 -5.92 35.51
N THR A 914 -31.54 -7.22 35.78
CA THR A 914 -30.59 -8.08 35.08
C THR A 914 -30.72 -7.80 33.59
N ALA A 915 -29.62 -7.37 32.95
CA ALA A 915 -29.63 -7.05 31.54
C ALA A 915 -29.97 -8.33 30.76
N THR A 916 -31.24 -8.45 30.37
CA THR A 916 -31.68 -9.48 29.42
C THR A 916 -30.84 -9.28 28.16
N ALA A 917 -30.09 -10.31 27.77
CA ALA A 917 -29.11 -10.23 26.70
C ALA A 917 -29.67 -9.45 25.51
N ARG A 918 -29.04 -8.32 25.21
CA ARG A 918 -29.36 -7.54 24.01
C ARG A 918 -29.01 -8.45 22.84
N PRO A 919 -29.93 -8.72 21.88
CA PRO A 919 -29.56 -9.50 20.72
C PRO A 919 -28.38 -8.82 20.03
N ARG A 920 -27.30 -9.58 19.81
CA ARG A 920 -26.14 -9.15 19.02
C ARG A 920 -26.65 -8.62 17.67
N PRO A 921 -26.11 -7.51 17.13
CA PRO A 921 -26.44 -7.11 15.76
C PRO A 921 -26.07 -8.28 14.83
N THR A 922 -27.07 -8.87 14.19
CA THR A 922 -26.82 -9.94 13.20
C THR A 922 -26.16 -9.28 11.99
N ALA A 923 -24.84 -9.42 11.90
CA ALA A 923 -24.13 -9.11 10.67
C ALA A 923 -24.63 -10.05 9.57
N THR A 924 -24.80 -9.53 8.35
CA THR A 924 -24.88 -10.40 7.18
C THR A 924 -23.50 -11.07 7.05
N PRO A 925 -23.41 -12.42 6.87
CA PRO A 925 -22.11 -13.05 6.68
C PRO A 925 -21.42 -12.44 5.45
N ALA A 926 -20.18 -11.97 5.65
CA ALA A 926 -19.29 -11.65 4.56
C ALA A 926 -18.80 -12.96 3.93
N PRO A 927 -18.61 -13.04 2.60
CA PRO A 927 -18.04 -14.23 1.98
C PRO A 927 -16.61 -14.45 2.49
N SER A 928 -16.27 -15.72 2.80
CA SER A 928 -14.88 -16.10 3.10
C SER A 928 -13.98 -15.74 1.91
N GLU A 929 -12.77 -15.25 2.16
CA GLU A 929 -11.82 -15.01 1.08
C GLU A 929 -11.18 -16.32 0.62
N THR A 930 -10.85 -16.43 -0.66
CA THR A 930 -10.17 -17.61 -1.22
C THR A 930 -8.73 -17.71 -0.69
N PRO A 931 -8.27 -18.91 -0.31
CA PRO A 931 -6.96 -19.06 0.31
C PRO A 931 -5.79 -18.74 -0.62
N VAL A 932 -4.71 -18.23 -0.03
CA VAL A 932 -3.46 -17.84 -0.70
C VAL A 932 -2.38 -18.87 -0.42
N VAL A 933 -1.58 -19.24 -1.43
CA VAL A 933 -0.49 -20.21 -1.28
C VAL A 933 0.85 -19.48 -1.34
N THR A 934 1.67 -19.57 -0.28
CA THR A 934 2.95 -18.86 -0.17
C THR A 934 3.94 -19.66 0.69
N ASP A 935 5.20 -19.76 0.26
CA ASP A 935 6.31 -20.40 0.99
C ASP A 935 6.03 -21.77 1.66
N GLY A 936 5.16 -22.59 1.06
CA GLY A 936 4.79 -23.92 1.57
C GLY A 936 3.64 -23.92 2.58
N THR A 937 2.94 -22.80 2.74
CA THR A 937 1.71 -22.63 3.51
C THR A 937 0.50 -22.34 2.62
N VAL A 938 -0.71 -22.57 3.13
CA VAL A 938 -1.99 -22.20 2.51
C VAL A 938 -2.84 -21.44 3.52
N THR A 939 -3.03 -20.15 3.29
CA THR A 939 -3.68 -19.22 4.22
C THR A 939 -5.12 -18.93 3.79
N ALA A 940 -6.10 -19.45 4.53
CA ALA A 940 -7.50 -19.04 4.37
C ALA A 940 -7.82 -17.84 5.28
N SER A 941 -8.39 -16.78 4.70
CA SER A 941 -8.64 -15.50 5.39
C SER A 941 -10.13 -15.26 5.64
N THR A 942 -10.45 -14.80 6.84
CA THR A 942 -11.80 -14.44 7.26
C THR A 942 -11.77 -13.18 8.13
N LYS A 943 -12.82 -12.35 8.06
CA LYS A 943 -12.79 -10.95 8.51
C LYS A 943 -13.95 -10.64 9.45
N THR A 944 -13.67 -9.97 10.57
CA THR A 944 -14.70 -9.53 11.55
C THR A 944 -14.54 -8.04 11.89
N ASP A 945 -15.67 -7.33 11.99
CA ASP A 945 -15.68 -5.93 12.40
C ASP A 945 -15.62 -5.82 13.94
N ALA A 946 -14.67 -5.04 14.45
CA ALA A 946 -14.62 -4.67 15.86
C ALA A 946 -15.61 -3.55 16.22
N VAL A 947 -15.87 -3.41 17.52
CA VAL A 947 -16.41 -2.20 18.15
C VAL A 947 -15.36 -1.67 19.10
N VAL A 948 -14.88 -0.44 18.88
CA VAL A 948 -13.91 0.20 19.78
C VAL A 948 -14.63 0.79 21.00
N GLU A 949 -14.42 0.19 22.16
CA GLU A 949 -14.91 0.70 23.45
C GLU A 949 -13.73 0.95 24.40
N ASN A 950 -13.60 2.17 24.93
CA ASN A 950 -12.51 2.57 25.85
C ASN A 950 -11.09 2.26 25.30
N ALA A 951 -10.84 2.61 24.04
CA ALA A 951 -9.61 2.28 23.29
C ALA A 951 -9.30 0.76 23.17
N THR A 952 -10.26 -0.12 23.46
CA THR A 952 -10.17 -1.56 23.19
C THR A 952 -11.04 -1.91 21.99
N ALA A 953 -10.45 -2.45 20.93
CA ALA A 953 -11.18 -3.03 19.82
C ALA A 953 -11.74 -4.40 20.23
N VAL A 954 -13.03 -4.48 20.51
CA VAL A 954 -13.71 -5.72 20.91
C VAL A 954 -14.36 -6.35 19.68
N ALA A 955 -13.95 -7.59 19.37
CA ALA A 955 -14.45 -8.37 18.26
C ALA A 955 -14.79 -9.81 18.68
N ALA A 956 -15.64 -10.47 17.90
CA ALA A 956 -15.94 -11.89 18.05
C ALA A 956 -16.28 -12.46 16.68
N ILE A 957 -15.72 -13.61 16.31
CA ILE A 957 -16.07 -14.29 15.05
C ILE A 957 -17.17 -15.33 15.29
N GLU A 958 -18.12 -15.45 14.36
CA GLU A 958 -19.20 -16.45 14.47
C GLU A 958 -18.65 -17.87 14.16
N ASN A 959 -19.22 -18.90 14.77
CA ASN A 959 -18.68 -20.26 14.69
C ASN A 959 -18.68 -20.83 13.27
N GLU A 960 -19.78 -20.66 12.53
CA GLU A 960 -19.88 -21.04 11.13
C GLU A 960 -18.82 -20.33 10.27
N GLN A 961 -18.59 -19.03 10.51
CA GLN A 961 -17.63 -18.23 9.75
C GLN A 961 -16.16 -18.66 9.98
N LEU A 962 -15.80 -19.04 11.21
CA LEU A 962 -14.46 -19.59 11.48
C LEU A 962 -14.35 -21.04 10.99
N ALA A 963 -15.41 -21.84 11.07
CA ALA A 963 -15.42 -23.20 10.57
C ALA A 963 -15.24 -23.26 9.04
N GLU A 964 -15.89 -22.38 8.27
CA GLU A 964 -15.70 -22.29 6.81
C GLU A 964 -14.23 -21.98 6.44
N ALA A 965 -13.58 -21.06 7.16
CA ALA A 965 -12.16 -20.74 6.94
C ALA A 965 -11.22 -21.90 7.34
N VAL A 966 -11.55 -22.62 8.42
CA VAL A 966 -10.81 -23.82 8.85
C VAL A 966 -10.97 -24.96 7.83
N GLU A 967 -12.18 -25.24 7.36
CA GLU A 967 -12.40 -26.28 6.32
C GLU A 967 -11.67 -25.92 5.01
N ALA A 968 -11.68 -24.65 4.59
CA ALA A 968 -10.95 -24.19 3.41
C ALA A 968 -9.43 -24.34 3.56
N ALA A 969 -8.83 -23.88 4.67
CA ALA A 969 -7.41 -24.02 4.92
C ALA A 969 -6.99 -25.50 4.95
N LEU A 970 -7.74 -26.36 5.64
CA LEU A 970 -7.45 -27.79 5.77
C LEU A 970 -7.55 -28.53 4.42
N SER A 971 -8.63 -28.28 3.66
CA SER A 971 -8.86 -28.81 2.31
C SER A 971 -7.70 -28.48 1.37
N ASP A 972 -7.39 -27.19 1.28
CA ASP A 972 -6.54 -26.70 0.19
C ASP A 972 -5.05 -26.88 0.54
N ALA A 973 -4.71 -26.93 1.84
CA ALA A 973 -3.41 -27.41 2.32
C ALA A 973 -3.19 -28.91 2.06
N GLU A 974 -4.22 -29.77 2.23
CA GLU A 974 -4.13 -31.19 1.85
C GLU A 974 -3.98 -31.36 0.33
N ALA A 975 -4.70 -30.56 -0.47
CA ALA A 975 -4.58 -30.56 -1.93
C ALA A 975 -3.22 -30.04 -2.44
N ALA A 976 -2.62 -29.06 -1.75
CA ALA A 976 -1.31 -28.48 -2.11
C ALA A 976 -0.10 -29.25 -1.53
N GLY A 977 -0.30 -30.11 -0.52
CA GLY A 977 0.80 -30.77 0.21
C GLY A 977 1.56 -29.80 1.12
N ALA A 978 0.84 -28.85 1.73
CA ALA A 978 1.34 -27.68 2.43
C ALA A 978 0.76 -27.56 3.86
N ALA A 979 1.25 -26.58 4.62
CA ALA A 979 0.80 -26.29 5.99
C ALA A 979 -0.45 -25.37 5.99
N PRO A 980 -1.54 -25.72 6.72
CA PRO A 980 -2.77 -24.93 6.76
C PRO A 980 -2.67 -23.75 7.74
N VAL A 981 -2.87 -22.53 7.24
CA VAL A 981 -2.92 -21.30 8.04
C VAL A 981 -4.35 -20.73 7.99
N VAL A 982 -4.89 -20.33 9.14
CA VAL A 982 -6.17 -19.62 9.22
C VAL A 982 -5.93 -18.21 9.74
N GLN A 983 -6.26 -17.21 8.93
CA GLN A 983 -6.09 -15.80 9.29
C GLN A 983 -7.44 -15.13 9.61
N VAL A 984 -7.57 -14.65 10.85
CA VAL A 984 -8.68 -13.82 11.32
C VAL A 984 -8.24 -12.36 11.28
N GLU A 985 -8.77 -11.59 10.34
CA GLU A 985 -8.55 -10.14 10.26
C GLU A 985 -9.63 -9.41 11.06
N VAL A 986 -9.20 -8.55 12.00
CA VAL A 986 -10.08 -7.71 12.82
C VAL A 986 -10.00 -6.29 12.30
N SER A 987 -11.11 -5.79 11.74
CA SER A 987 -11.19 -4.48 11.08
C SER A 987 -11.96 -3.45 11.93
N ARG A 988 -11.89 -2.16 11.53
CA ARG A 988 -12.47 -1.01 12.27
C ARG A 988 -11.83 -0.78 13.64
N THR A 989 -10.53 -1.01 13.71
CA THR A 989 -9.64 -0.84 14.86
C THR A 989 -9.09 0.58 15.02
N GLU A 990 -9.55 1.53 14.20
CA GLU A 990 -9.22 2.96 14.27
C GLU A 990 -9.37 3.53 15.70
N GLY A 991 -8.26 3.98 16.30
CA GLY A 991 -8.25 4.56 17.65
C GLY A 991 -8.30 3.54 18.79
N ALA A 992 -7.97 2.27 18.54
CA ALA A 992 -7.73 1.28 19.59
C ALA A 992 -6.23 1.21 19.97
N GLU A 993 -5.96 1.08 21.27
CA GLU A 993 -4.66 0.78 21.87
C GLU A 993 -4.56 -0.69 22.32
N ALA A 994 -5.71 -1.34 22.51
CA ALA A 994 -5.83 -2.74 22.91
C ALA A 994 -6.80 -3.48 21.98
N VAL A 995 -6.71 -4.80 21.91
CA VAL A 995 -7.64 -5.65 21.14
C VAL A 995 -8.11 -6.84 21.98
N GLU A 996 -9.39 -7.19 21.86
CA GLU A 996 -10.01 -8.36 22.48
C GLU A 996 -10.82 -9.12 21.41
N VAL A 997 -10.50 -10.40 21.18
CA VAL A 997 -11.08 -11.22 20.11
C VAL A 997 -11.62 -12.52 20.70
N THR A 998 -12.92 -12.73 20.58
CA THR A 998 -13.56 -14.00 20.94
C THR A 998 -13.55 -14.98 19.76
N LEU A 999 -13.05 -16.18 19.99
CA LEU A 999 -12.77 -17.25 19.03
C LEU A 999 -13.53 -18.54 19.41
N PRO A 1000 -14.38 -19.07 18.51
CA PRO A 1000 -15.11 -20.32 18.72
C PRO A 1000 -14.21 -21.56 18.86
N ALA A 1001 -14.37 -22.27 19.97
CA ALA A 1001 -13.55 -23.44 20.33
C ALA A 1001 -13.75 -24.66 19.41
N ASP A 1002 -14.94 -24.88 18.86
CA ASP A 1002 -15.24 -26.05 18.02
C ASP A 1002 -14.46 -26.01 16.69
N ALA A 1003 -14.40 -24.84 16.04
CA ALA A 1003 -13.60 -24.65 14.83
C ALA A 1003 -12.09 -24.78 15.11
N LEU A 1004 -11.59 -24.20 16.22
CA LEU A 1004 -10.18 -24.32 16.60
C LEU A 1004 -9.78 -25.74 17.02
N THR A 1005 -10.69 -26.54 17.58
CA THR A 1005 -10.48 -27.98 17.82
C THR A 1005 -10.21 -28.73 16.52
N THR A 1006 -10.85 -28.32 15.42
CA THR A 1006 -10.69 -28.93 14.10
C THR A 1006 -9.36 -28.53 13.47
N LEU A 1007 -8.95 -27.27 13.58
CA LEU A 1007 -7.65 -26.79 13.11
C LEU A 1007 -6.48 -27.43 13.87
N ALA A 1008 -6.59 -27.52 15.20
CA ALA A 1008 -5.58 -28.12 16.09
C ALA A 1008 -5.34 -29.63 15.86
N ALA A 1009 -6.16 -30.29 15.04
CA ALA A 1009 -5.96 -31.69 14.67
C ALA A 1009 -4.85 -31.91 13.60
N ARG A 1010 -4.32 -30.84 13.00
CA ARG A 1010 -3.18 -30.88 12.07
C ARG A 1010 -1.88 -30.47 12.78
N GLU A 1011 -0.87 -31.33 12.72
CA GLU A 1011 0.44 -31.13 13.36
C GLU A 1011 1.26 -29.98 12.75
N ASP A 1012 0.81 -29.42 11.63
CA ASP A 1012 1.43 -28.37 10.82
C ASP A 1012 0.56 -27.09 10.69
N ALA A 1013 -0.52 -26.95 11.46
CA ALA A 1013 -1.41 -25.80 11.39
C ALA A 1013 -0.91 -24.53 12.10
N GLU A 1014 -1.34 -23.35 11.63
CA GLU A 1014 -1.15 -22.05 12.28
C GLU A 1014 -2.49 -21.27 12.36
N LEU A 1015 -2.72 -20.55 13.47
CA LEU A 1015 -3.81 -19.57 13.59
C LEU A 1015 -3.20 -18.17 13.72
N VAL A 1016 -3.54 -17.28 12.81
CA VAL A 1016 -3.13 -15.87 12.82
C VAL A 1016 -4.33 -14.99 13.13
N VAL A 1017 -4.18 -14.06 14.07
CA VAL A 1017 -5.14 -12.99 14.35
C VAL A 1017 -4.45 -11.66 14.13
N THR A 1018 -4.98 -10.81 13.24
CA THR A 1018 -4.34 -9.56 12.80
C THR A 1018 -5.29 -8.37 13.00
N SER A 1019 -4.74 -7.24 13.47
CA SER A 1019 -5.42 -5.96 13.70
C SER A 1019 -4.41 -4.81 13.61
N ASP A 1020 -4.86 -3.56 13.58
CA ASP A 1020 -3.96 -2.38 13.66
C ASP A 1020 -3.14 -2.34 14.98
N VAL A 1021 -3.63 -3.01 16.03
CA VAL A 1021 -3.02 -3.04 17.38
C VAL A 1021 -1.92 -4.10 17.47
N ALA A 1022 -2.17 -5.28 16.91
CA ALA A 1022 -1.30 -6.45 17.05
C ALA A 1022 -1.58 -7.51 15.97
N ARG A 1023 -0.53 -8.26 15.61
CA ARG A 1023 -0.64 -9.59 14.99
C ARG A 1023 -0.17 -10.66 15.98
N VAL A 1024 -0.98 -11.69 16.17
CA VAL A 1024 -0.69 -12.83 17.05
C VAL A 1024 -0.86 -14.12 16.24
N ALA A 1025 0.19 -14.93 16.16
CA ALA A 1025 0.19 -16.21 15.47
C ALA A 1025 0.48 -17.36 16.45
N PHE A 1026 -0.30 -18.45 16.40
CA PHE A 1026 -0.13 -19.63 17.23
C PHE A 1026 0.19 -20.86 16.38
N ASP A 1027 1.25 -21.60 16.75
CA ASP A 1027 1.58 -22.88 16.09
C ASP A 1027 0.64 -24.03 16.53
N SER A 1028 0.72 -25.14 15.81
CA SER A 1028 -0.11 -26.34 16.02
C SER A 1028 0.01 -26.93 17.44
N ALA A 1029 1.17 -26.82 18.07
CA ALA A 1029 1.41 -27.30 19.42
C ALA A 1029 0.82 -26.35 20.47
N ALA A 1030 0.86 -25.03 20.22
CA ALA A 1030 0.19 -24.03 21.04
C ALA A 1030 -1.34 -24.15 20.93
N LEU A 1031 -1.87 -24.29 19.71
CA LEU A 1031 -3.29 -24.60 19.47
C LEU A 1031 -3.70 -25.88 20.20
N THR A 1032 -2.90 -26.94 20.12
CA THR A 1032 -3.14 -28.20 20.85
C THR A 1032 -3.15 -28.00 22.38
N ALA A 1033 -2.23 -27.19 22.93
CA ALA A 1033 -2.17 -26.90 24.36
C ALA A 1033 -3.32 -26.00 24.84
N ILE A 1034 -3.74 -25.02 24.03
CA ILE A 1034 -4.90 -24.16 24.28
C ILE A 1034 -6.18 -25.00 24.29
N MET A 1035 -6.38 -25.86 23.28
CA MET A 1035 -7.58 -26.71 23.21
C MET A 1035 -7.66 -27.82 24.27
N GLN A 1036 -6.55 -28.13 24.94
CA GLN A 1036 -6.56 -28.99 26.15
C GLN A 1036 -6.97 -28.26 27.43
N GLN A 1037 -6.99 -26.91 27.42
CA GLN A 1037 -7.31 -26.06 28.58
C GLN A 1037 -8.62 -25.28 28.43
N ALA A 1038 -9.15 -25.14 27.21
CA ALA A 1038 -10.42 -24.48 26.94
C ALA A 1038 -11.63 -25.36 27.32
N GLU A 1039 -12.63 -24.75 27.96
CA GLU A 1039 -13.93 -25.37 28.27
C GLU A 1039 -15.10 -24.78 27.46
N GLN A 1040 -14.88 -23.60 26.86
CA GLN A 1040 -15.84 -22.71 26.20
C GLN A 1040 -15.11 -21.88 25.12
N GLU A 1041 -15.82 -20.94 24.48
CA GLU A 1041 -15.25 -19.86 23.67
C GLU A 1041 -13.95 -19.28 24.27
N ILE A 1042 -13.00 -18.96 23.39
CA ILE A 1042 -11.65 -18.49 23.75
C ILE A 1042 -11.55 -16.99 23.51
N VAL A 1043 -11.23 -16.22 24.53
CA VAL A 1043 -10.98 -14.77 24.43
C VAL A 1043 -9.48 -14.53 24.42
N LEU A 1044 -8.96 -14.07 23.28
CA LEU A 1044 -7.63 -13.51 23.12
C LEU A 1044 -7.66 -12.03 23.47
N SER A 1045 -6.72 -11.53 24.28
CA SER A 1045 -6.53 -10.10 24.47
C SER A 1045 -5.06 -9.71 24.48
N VAL A 1046 -4.76 -8.58 23.83
CA VAL A 1046 -3.48 -7.89 23.80
C VAL A 1046 -3.73 -6.45 24.26
N SER A 1047 -3.08 -6.02 25.34
CA SER A 1047 -3.35 -4.71 25.95
C SER A 1047 -2.09 -4.09 26.59
N PRO A 1048 -1.82 -2.79 26.42
CA PRO A 1048 -0.73 -2.10 27.09
C PRO A 1048 -1.01 -1.99 28.60
N VAL A 1049 0.01 -2.26 29.41
CA VAL A 1049 -0.07 -2.18 30.88
C VAL A 1049 0.41 -0.81 31.33
N ALA A 1050 -0.48 0.00 31.88
CA ALA A 1050 -0.10 1.27 32.47
C ALA A 1050 0.86 1.03 33.66
N PRO A 1051 1.90 1.86 33.88
CA PRO A 1051 2.86 1.65 34.97
C PRO A 1051 2.24 1.58 36.38
N ALA A 1052 1.01 2.10 36.57
CA ALA A 1052 0.25 2.00 37.82
C ALA A 1052 -0.46 0.64 38.04
N GLN A 1053 -0.48 -0.25 37.03
CA GLN A 1053 -1.00 -1.62 37.10
C GLN A 1053 0.13 -2.65 37.33
N LEU A 1054 1.40 -2.27 37.10
CA LEU A 1054 2.56 -3.10 37.44
C LEU A 1054 2.79 -3.11 38.95
N ASN A 1055 3.29 -4.23 39.48
CA ASN A 1055 3.78 -4.28 40.85
C ASN A 1055 5.18 -3.63 40.97
N GLU A 1056 5.66 -3.36 42.19
CA GLU A 1056 6.93 -2.66 42.45
C GLU A 1056 8.15 -3.33 41.81
N ALA A 1057 8.17 -4.67 41.73
CA ALA A 1057 9.25 -5.42 41.12
C ALA A 1057 9.11 -5.48 39.58
N GLN A 1058 7.89 -5.62 39.05
CA GLN A 1058 7.61 -5.56 37.61
C GLN A 1058 7.96 -4.18 37.02
N ALA A 1059 7.61 -3.09 37.73
CA ALA A 1059 7.94 -1.73 37.32
C ALA A 1059 9.46 -1.46 37.33
N ALA A 1060 10.19 -2.02 38.30
CA ALA A 1060 11.65 -1.94 38.35
C ALA A 1060 12.34 -2.81 37.28
N ALA A 1061 11.76 -3.96 36.93
CA ALA A 1061 12.27 -4.86 35.90
C ALA A 1061 12.01 -4.35 34.47
N ALA A 1062 10.95 -3.57 34.27
CA ALA A 1062 10.65 -2.90 33.00
C ALA A 1062 11.42 -1.58 32.80
N ASP A 1063 12.08 -1.02 33.84
CA ASP A 1063 12.89 0.22 33.82
C ASP A 1063 12.29 1.42 33.04
N GLY A 1064 10.96 1.53 33.03
CA GLY A 1064 10.22 2.57 32.31
C GLY A 1064 9.94 2.30 30.82
N PHE A 1065 10.39 1.18 30.27
CA PHE A 1065 10.02 0.71 28.93
C PHE A 1065 8.53 0.31 28.85
N PRO A 1066 7.89 0.33 27.66
CA PRO A 1066 6.51 -0.11 27.48
C PRO A 1066 6.32 -1.58 27.87
N VAL A 1067 5.23 -1.88 28.57
CA VAL A 1067 4.84 -3.25 28.92
C VAL A 1067 3.50 -3.59 28.27
N VAL A 1068 3.41 -4.76 27.64
CA VAL A 1068 2.18 -5.35 27.09
C VAL A 1068 1.78 -6.57 27.93
N GLU A 1069 0.48 -6.76 28.15
CA GLU A 1069 -0.10 -7.97 28.73
C GLU A 1069 -0.82 -8.75 27.63
N LEU A 1070 -0.40 -10.01 27.46
CA LEU A 1070 -1.04 -11.00 26.60
C LEU A 1070 -1.87 -11.92 27.48
N THR A 1071 -3.14 -12.14 27.15
CA THR A 1071 -3.98 -13.12 27.86
C THR A 1071 -4.83 -13.95 26.92
N LEU A 1072 -5.02 -15.22 27.29
CA LEU A 1072 -6.04 -16.11 26.73
C LEU A 1072 -6.93 -16.59 27.87
N ARG A 1073 -8.24 -16.59 27.63
CA ARG A 1073 -9.25 -17.01 28.61
C ARG A 1073 -10.28 -17.93 27.98
N SER A 1074 -10.79 -18.88 28.76
CA SER A 1074 -11.98 -19.67 28.40
C SER A 1074 -12.94 -19.63 29.59
N GLY A 1075 -13.87 -18.66 29.56
CA GLY A 1075 -14.61 -18.24 30.74
C GLY A 1075 -13.69 -17.72 31.87
N ASP A 1076 -13.86 -18.25 33.08
CA ASP A 1076 -13.02 -17.90 34.24
C ASP A 1076 -11.58 -18.46 34.15
N THR A 1077 -11.35 -19.50 33.32
CA THR A 1077 -10.05 -20.17 33.18
C THR A 1077 -9.06 -19.29 32.39
N VAL A 1078 -7.89 -19.03 32.96
CA VAL A 1078 -6.76 -18.40 32.25
C VAL A 1078 -5.92 -19.49 31.60
N ILE A 1079 -5.75 -19.40 30.29
CA ILE A 1079 -4.86 -20.25 29.50
C ILE A 1079 -3.56 -19.46 29.34
N SER A 1080 -2.51 -19.89 30.02
CA SER A 1080 -1.21 -19.18 30.02
C SER A 1080 -0.07 -20.02 29.47
N ASP A 1081 -0.05 -21.34 29.66
CA ASP A 1081 1.05 -22.22 29.26
C ASP A 1081 0.73 -22.96 27.94
N PHE A 1082 1.61 -22.85 26.93
CA PHE A 1082 1.48 -23.54 25.64
C PHE A 1082 2.30 -24.84 25.55
N SER A 1083 2.90 -25.27 26.66
CA SER A 1083 3.63 -26.53 26.89
C SER A 1083 4.88 -26.75 26.02
N ALA A 1084 4.68 -26.98 24.72
CA ALA A 1084 5.75 -27.26 23.75
C ALA A 1084 5.61 -26.42 22.46
N GLY A 1085 4.49 -25.70 22.29
CA GLY A 1085 4.29 -24.75 21.21
C GLY A 1085 4.57 -23.32 21.63
N THR A 1086 4.42 -22.42 20.67
CA THR A 1086 4.74 -21.00 20.78
C THR A 1086 3.66 -20.12 20.16
N ALA A 1087 3.62 -18.87 20.63
CA ALA A 1087 2.97 -17.77 19.96
C ALA A 1087 4.04 -16.81 19.43
N THR A 1088 3.90 -16.37 18.18
CA THR A 1088 4.66 -15.25 17.59
C THR A 1088 3.79 -14.01 17.65
N VAL A 1089 4.34 -12.92 18.20
CA VAL A 1089 3.59 -11.69 18.49
C VAL A 1089 4.32 -10.51 17.85
N THR A 1090 3.62 -9.78 16.99
CA THR A 1090 4.11 -8.56 16.33
C THR A 1090 3.29 -7.36 16.78
N LEU A 1091 3.99 -6.29 17.20
CA LEU A 1091 3.40 -5.08 17.78
C LEU A 1091 4.04 -3.82 17.16
N PRO A 1092 3.28 -2.73 16.99
CA PRO A 1092 3.85 -1.42 16.71
C PRO A 1092 4.80 -0.95 17.83
N TYR A 1093 6.00 -0.54 17.45
CA TYR A 1093 7.01 0.04 18.36
C TYR A 1093 7.87 1.03 17.57
N ALA A 1094 7.92 2.29 17.98
CA ALA A 1094 8.78 3.29 17.37
C ALA A 1094 10.10 3.41 18.15
N LEU A 1095 11.23 3.40 17.45
CA LEU A 1095 12.54 3.69 18.05
C LEU A 1095 12.56 5.12 18.63
N ALA A 1096 13.10 5.26 19.85
CA ALA A 1096 13.39 6.56 20.45
C ALA A 1096 14.73 7.13 19.93
N ASP A 1097 14.91 8.46 20.02
CA ASP A 1097 16.12 9.16 19.58
C ASP A 1097 17.41 8.50 20.11
N GLY A 1098 18.23 7.98 19.19
CA GLY A 1098 19.51 7.33 19.49
C GLY A 1098 19.47 5.81 19.71
N GLN A 1099 18.28 5.18 19.67
CA GLN A 1099 18.17 3.73 19.57
C GLN A 1099 18.50 3.24 18.15
N GLN A 1100 18.92 1.98 18.04
CA GLN A 1100 19.12 1.26 16.78
C GLN A 1100 18.32 -0.05 16.78
N ALA A 1101 17.96 -0.56 15.60
CA ALA A 1101 17.14 -1.76 15.43
C ALA A 1101 17.73 -2.98 16.16
N GLU A 1102 19.06 -3.14 16.10
CA GLU A 1102 19.83 -4.23 16.72
C GLU A 1102 19.81 -4.21 18.25
N GLY A 1103 19.41 -3.10 18.88
CA GLY A 1103 19.31 -2.98 20.34
C GLY A 1103 17.92 -3.28 20.90
N VAL A 1104 16.88 -3.47 20.07
CA VAL A 1104 15.51 -3.74 20.54
C VAL A 1104 15.40 -5.19 21.02
N VAL A 1105 14.89 -5.39 22.24
CA VAL A 1105 14.75 -6.73 22.84
C VAL A 1105 13.48 -6.82 23.69
N VAL A 1106 12.69 -7.89 23.53
CA VAL A 1106 11.49 -8.13 24.35
C VAL A 1106 11.83 -9.07 25.51
N TRP A 1107 11.44 -8.70 26.73
CA TRP A 1107 11.63 -9.51 27.93
C TRP A 1107 10.28 -9.92 28.53
N TYR A 1108 10.08 -11.21 28.77
CA TYR A 1108 9.09 -11.68 29.75
C TYR A 1108 9.43 -11.12 31.14
N VAL A 1109 8.42 -10.66 31.89
CA VAL A 1109 8.58 -10.13 33.27
C VAL A 1109 7.65 -10.87 34.24
N ASP A 1110 8.24 -11.60 35.20
CA ASP A 1110 7.49 -12.33 36.23
C ASP A 1110 6.97 -11.43 37.38
N ASP A 1111 6.07 -11.97 38.22
CA ASP A 1111 5.49 -11.23 39.37
C ASP A 1111 6.51 -10.81 40.45
N ASN A 1112 7.75 -11.31 40.41
CA ASN A 1112 8.86 -10.94 41.30
C ASN A 1112 9.88 -10.02 40.61
N GLY A 1113 9.64 -9.57 39.38
CA GLY A 1113 10.57 -8.78 38.57
C GLY A 1113 11.72 -9.60 37.96
N GLY A 1114 11.58 -10.93 37.88
CA GLY A 1114 12.50 -11.77 37.12
C GLY A 1114 12.27 -11.58 35.61
N THR A 1115 13.33 -11.29 34.85
CA THR A 1115 13.26 -11.10 33.40
C THR A 1115 13.79 -12.32 32.65
N THR A 1116 13.20 -12.62 31.48
CA THR A 1116 13.73 -13.62 30.53
C THR A 1116 13.60 -13.07 29.10
N PRO A 1117 14.68 -13.01 28.31
CA PRO A 1117 14.60 -12.50 26.95
C PRO A 1117 13.85 -13.47 26.03
N CYS A 1118 12.97 -12.92 25.21
CA CYS A 1118 12.33 -13.60 24.09
C CYS A 1118 13.24 -13.55 22.86
N ASP A 1119 13.12 -14.53 21.96
CA ASP A 1119 13.68 -14.37 20.61
C ASP A 1119 12.95 -13.20 19.93
N THR A 1120 13.70 -12.18 19.51
CA THR A 1120 13.18 -10.85 19.15
C THR A 1120 13.80 -10.35 17.84
N SER A 1121 12.98 -9.75 16.98
CA SER A 1121 13.41 -9.00 15.80
C SER A 1121 12.66 -7.68 15.68
N TYR A 1122 13.22 -6.72 14.94
CA TYR A 1122 12.62 -5.41 14.70
C TYR A 1122 12.67 -5.06 13.22
N ASN A 1123 11.53 -4.63 12.65
CA ASN A 1123 11.45 -4.10 11.30
C ASN A 1123 11.39 -2.57 11.33
N GLU A 1124 12.51 -1.92 11.04
CA GLU A 1124 12.64 -0.46 11.03
C GLU A 1124 11.78 0.21 9.94
N ALA A 1125 11.52 -0.47 8.81
CA ALA A 1125 10.73 0.08 7.72
C ALA A 1125 9.22 0.12 8.02
N GLU A 1126 8.74 -0.78 8.88
CA GLU A 1126 7.33 -0.89 9.27
C GLU A 1126 7.05 -0.35 10.68
N GLY A 1127 8.09 -0.14 11.50
CA GLY A 1127 7.95 0.26 12.90
C GLY A 1127 7.38 -0.86 13.79
N LEU A 1128 7.77 -2.12 13.52
CA LEU A 1128 7.19 -3.31 14.17
C LEU A 1128 8.26 -4.10 14.92
N VAL A 1129 8.01 -4.40 16.19
CA VAL A 1129 8.76 -5.43 16.95
C VAL A 1129 8.03 -6.77 16.86
N THR A 1130 8.76 -7.85 16.63
CA THR A 1130 8.23 -9.22 16.64
C THR A 1130 9.01 -10.07 17.64
N PHE A 1131 8.31 -10.87 18.44
CA PHE A 1131 8.92 -11.80 19.38
C PHE A 1131 8.15 -13.12 19.49
N THR A 1132 8.83 -14.18 19.95
CA THR A 1132 8.20 -15.48 20.20
C THR A 1132 8.15 -15.82 21.69
N THR A 1133 7.11 -16.54 22.13
CA THR A 1133 6.99 -17.01 23.52
C THR A 1133 6.17 -18.30 23.65
N PRO A 1134 6.54 -19.24 24.56
CA PRO A 1134 5.75 -20.43 24.87
C PRO A 1134 4.62 -20.21 25.89
N HIS A 1135 4.34 -18.95 26.28
CA HIS A 1135 3.32 -18.66 27.29
C HIS A 1135 2.80 -17.22 27.22
N PHE A 1136 1.62 -16.95 27.79
CA PHE A 1136 1.01 -15.61 27.85
C PHE A 1136 1.09 -15.00 29.26
N SER A 1137 1.58 -13.75 29.31
CA SER A 1137 1.89 -12.99 30.51
C SER A 1137 2.24 -11.54 30.15
N LYS A 1138 3.01 -10.83 31.01
CA LYS A 1138 3.52 -9.48 30.78
C LYS A 1138 4.91 -9.48 30.11
N TYR A 1139 5.08 -8.59 29.14
CA TYR A 1139 6.30 -8.45 28.34
C TYR A 1139 6.73 -6.98 28.24
N ALA A 1140 7.98 -6.67 28.55
CA ALA A 1140 8.57 -5.35 28.36
C ALA A 1140 9.30 -5.26 27.01
N ILE A 1141 9.05 -4.19 26.24
CA ILE A 1141 9.73 -3.92 24.97
C ILE A 1141 10.91 -2.98 25.26
N ALA A 1142 12.06 -3.56 25.54
CA ALA A 1142 13.23 -2.89 26.10
C ALA A 1142 14.32 -2.60 25.03
N TYR A 1143 15.36 -1.88 25.46
CA TYR A 1143 16.53 -1.56 24.64
C TYR A 1143 17.84 -1.89 25.38
N ASP A 1144 18.70 -2.66 24.73
CA ASP A 1144 20.04 -3.03 25.22
C ASP A 1144 21.12 -2.57 24.24
N GLU A 1145 21.78 -1.46 24.57
CA GLU A 1145 22.89 -0.87 23.79
C GLU A 1145 24.07 -1.86 23.61
N THR A 1146 24.18 -2.91 24.44
CA THR A 1146 25.28 -3.88 24.33
C THR A 1146 25.07 -4.92 23.22
N LEU A 1147 23.87 -5.00 22.63
CA LEU A 1147 23.59 -5.79 21.43
C LEU A 1147 24.02 -5.07 20.14
N VAL A 1148 24.18 -3.74 20.18
CA VAL A 1148 24.54 -2.90 19.03
C VAL A 1148 25.99 -3.20 18.57
N PRO A 1149 26.23 -3.50 17.28
CA PRO A 1149 27.57 -3.76 16.77
C PRO A 1149 28.51 -2.55 16.91
N ALA A 1150 29.65 -2.75 17.57
CA ALA A 1150 30.66 -1.70 17.72
C ALA A 1150 31.22 -1.24 16.36
N ALA A 1151 31.20 0.08 16.11
CA ALA A 1151 31.71 0.68 14.89
C ALA A 1151 33.20 0.34 14.63
N PRO A 1152 33.60 0.05 13.38
CA PRO A 1152 34.96 -0.41 13.07
C PRO A 1152 36.02 0.68 13.31
N GLU A 1153 37.08 0.33 14.05
CA GLU A 1153 38.18 1.25 14.39
C GLU A 1153 38.94 1.76 13.14
N GLU A 1154 39.11 3.09 13.02
CA GLU A 1154 39.98 3.69 12.00
C GLU A 1154 41.45 3.31 12.21
N GLN A 1155 42.10 2.76 11.18
CA GLN A 1155 43.50 2.38 11.26
C GLN A 1155 44.46 3.60 11.21
N PRO A 1156 45.54 3.61 12.01
CA PRO A 1156 46.38 4.79 12.18
C PRO A 1156 47.27 5.10 10.97
N VAL A 1157 47.26 6.36 10.53
CA VAL A 1157 48.02 6.84 9.37
C VAL A 1157 49.53 6.83 9.63
N ILE A 1158 50.27 5.99 8.91
CA ILE A 1158 51.73 5.98 8.91
C ILE A 1158 52.24 7.15 8.05
N SER A 1159 53.06 8.03 8.64
CA SER A 1159 53.72 9.12 7.93
C SER A 1159 55.09 8.69 7.38
N VAL A 1160 55.39 9.10 6.14
CA VAL A 1160 56.67 8.86 5.46
C VAL A 1160 57.25 10.21 4.98
N PRO A 1161 58.55 10.50 5.12
CA PRO A 1161 59.09 11.84 4.86
C PRO A 1161 59.31 12.14 3.37
N ASP A 1162 59.16 13.43 3.03
CA ASP A 1162 59.56 14.09 1.78
C ASP A 1162 61.08 14.06 1.56
N PRO A 1163 61.54 13.72 0.33
CA PRO A 1163 62.67 14.45 -0.22
C PRO A 1163 62.60 14.68 -1.75
N GLU A 1164 62.36 15.92 -2.17
CA GLU A 1164 63.07 16.49 -3.33
C GLU A 1164 63.92 17.71 -2.97
N ALA A 1165 65.14 17.73 -3.51
CA ALA A 1165 66.02 18.91 -3.51
C ALA A 1165 66.77 18.98 -4.85
N ASP A 1166 66.63 20.12 -5.54
CA ASP A 1166 67.34 20.53 -6.76
C ASP A 1166 67.05 19.74 -8.06
N LYS A 1167 66.83 20.37 -9.23
CA LYS A 1167 66.66 21.82 -9.52
C LYS A 1167 66.11 22.08 -10.94
N GLY A 1168 65.09 22.94 -11.04
CA GLY A 1168 64.90 23.94 -12.10
C GLY A 1168 64.69 23.52 -13.57
N GLY A 1169 63.45 23.64 -14.08
CA GLY A 1169 63.17 23.58 -15.53
C GLY A 1169 61.68 23.63 -15.91
N LEU A 1170 61.08 24.82 -15.97
CA LEU A 1170 59.81 25.06 -16.71
C LEU A 1170 60.09 25.06 -18.23
N PRO A 1171 59.11 24.81 -19.13
CA PRO A 1171 57.64 24.75 -18.96
C PRO A 1171 57.07 23.29 -18.97
N VAL A 1172 55.78 23.01 -18.74
CA VAL A 1172 54.54 23.82 -18.93
C VAL A 1172 53.50 23.56 -17.81
N LEU A 1173 52.67 24.57 -17.54
CA LEU A 1173 51.41 24.51 -16.77
C LEU A 1173 50.20 24.18 -17.71
N PRO A 1174 48.93 24.01 -17.24
CA PRO A 1174 48.39 24.12 -15.87
C PRO A 1174 47.42 22.98 -15.41
N MET A 1175 47.03 23.04 -14.11
CA MET A 1175 45.70 22.72 -13.51
C MET A 1175 45.01 21.37 -13.84
N ALA A 1176 44.60 20.51 -12.91
CA ALA A 1176 44.28 20.59 -11.47
C ALA A 1176 43.00 21.38 -11.07
N ILE A 1177 42.02 20.61 -10.58
CA ILE A 1177 41.05 20.90 -9.49
C ILE A 1177 40.41 22.30 -9.45
N GLY A 1178 39.08 22.37 -9.66
CA GLY A 1178 38.31 23.61 -9.46
C GLY A 1178 36.81 23.51 -9.69
N ALA A 1179 36.08 22.68 -8.93
CA ALA A 1179 34.62 22.53 -9.05
C ALA A 1179 33.84 23.22 -7.91
N ILE A 1180 34.17 22.94 -6.64
CA ILE A 1180 33.41 23.45 -5.47
C ILE A 1180 33.64 24.96 -5.23
N ALA A 1181 34.81 25.49 -5.65
CA ALA A 1181 35.08 26.93 -5.57
C ALA A 1181 34.26 27.77 -6.56
N VAL A 1182 33.73 27.18 -7.64
CA VAL A 1182 33.05 27.92 -8.71
C VAL A 1182 31.66 28.37 -8.29
N VAL A 1183 30.87 27.50 -7.65
CA VAL A 1183 29.47 27.81 -7.26
C VAL A 1183 29.42 29.01 -6.32
N LEU A 1184 30.24 29.03 -5.28
CA LEU A 1184 30.30 30.13 -4.31
C LEU A 1184 30.83 31.44 -4.91
N ILE A 1185 31.76 31.37 -5.87
CA ILE A 1185 32.25 32.57 -6.58
C ILE A 1185 31.19 33.10 -7.57
N VAL A 1186 30.48 32.22 -8.30
CA VAL A 1186 29.40 32.63 -9.21
C VAL A 1186 28.26 33.28 -8.44
N LEU A 1187 27.83 32.70 -7.31
CA LEU A 1187 26.77 33.28 -6.48
C LEU A 1187 27.18 34.66 -5.93
N ALA A 1188 28.42 34.81 -5.46
CA ALA A 1188 28.98 36.08 -4.98
C ALA A 1188 29.16 37.13 -6.10
N VAL A 1189 29.40 36.70 -7.35
CA VAL A 1189 29.49 37.58 -8.52
C VAL A 1189 28.11 38.03 -8.98
N VAL A 1190 27.11 37.14 -9.02
CA VAL A 1190 25.71 37.50 -9.36
C VAL A 1190 25.15 38.48 -8.32
N LEU A 1191 25.34 38.22 -7.02
CA LEU A 1191 24.93 39.15 -5.95
C LEU A 1191 25.67 40.51 -6.03
N ARG A 1192 26.94 40.54 -6.44
CA ARG A 1192 27.65 41.81 -6.71
C ARG A 1192 27.17 42.55 -7.94
N LEU A 1193 26.77 41.84 -9.00
CA LEU A 1193 26.26 42.46 -10.23
C LEU A 1193 24.85 43.04 -10.04
N LEU A 1194 24.02 42.42 -9.19
CA LEU A 1194 22.72 42.96 -8.80
C LEU A 1194 22.82 44.16 -7.83
N PHE A 1195 23.90 44.28 -7.05
CA PHE A 1195 24.04 45.33 -6.02
C PHE A 1195 25.41 46.05 -5.96
N LYS A 1196 25.91 46.66 -7.05
CA LYS A 1196 26.51 48.03 -7.01
C LYS A 1196 27.02 48.59 -8.35
N ARG A 1197 26.36 49.66 -8.82
CA ARG A 1197 26.92 51.03 -9.05
C ARG A 1197 25.76 51.95 -9.48
N ARG A 1198 25.63 53.17 -8.99
CA ARG A 1198 26.61 54.06 -8.35
C ARG A 1198 26.19 54.44 -6.92
N ASP A 1199 27.17 54.86 -6.13
CA ASP A 1199 27.13 56.24 -5.62
C ASP A 1199 28.56 56.83 -5.68
N ASP A 1200 28.69 58.13 -5.36
CA ASP A 1200 29.90 58.96 -5.44
C ASP A 1200 30.46 59.16 -6.88
N GLY A 1201 30.68 60.35 -7.43
CA GLY A 1201 30.53 61.76 -7.00
C GLY A 1201 31.33 62.63 -8.00
N GLN A 1202 31.26 63.95 -8.10
CA GLN A 1202 30.45 65.01 -7.47
C GLN A 1202 30.62 66.29 -8.33
N GLY A 1203 29.59 67.14 -8.43
CA GLY A 1203 29.70 68.52 -8.96
C GLY A 1203 29.66 68.73 -10.49
N TYR A 1204 28.50 69.17 -11.00
CA TYR A 1204 28.27 70.59 -11.28
C TYR A 1204 26.77 70.93 -11.31
#